data_AF-A0A4S4D7H9-F1
#
_entry.id   AF-A0A4S4D7H9-F1
#
_cell.length_a   1.000
_cell.length_b   1.000
_cell.length_c   1.000
_cell.angle_alpha   90.00
_cell.angle_beta   90.00
_cell.angle_gamma   90.00
#
_symmetry.space_group_name_H-M   'P 1'
#
loop_
_entity.id
_entity.type
_entity.pdbx_description
1 polymer ?
#
loop_
_entity_poly.entity_id
_entity_poly.type
_entity_poly.pdbx_seq_one_letter_code
_entity_poly.pdbx_strand_id
1 'polypeptide(L)'
;MGGCKVLDDDVRCEDATVHKAHHIIPMATSIAAGSGKLNFKERVCWGQGCRQTSWVSGVAFQRFELKELSWSSRVYKLLQVQRCNPSSSPIIANSKSLRTVTASYLRDGSTKYFDFSVIGSGVAGLRYALEVAKHGTVAVITKAEPHESNTNYAQGGVSAVLCPSDSVENHMQDTIVAGAYLCDEETVRVVCTEGPDRIRELIAMRASFDHGEDGNLHLAREGGHSHHRIVHAADMTGREIERALLEAVVDDPNIFMFQHHFAIDLLTSEDGSDTFCHGVDTLNSETQEVRIVILDLVIVRFISKVILLASGGAGHIYPTTTNPPVATGDGMAMAHRAQAVISNMEYGFKVQRCHEMKPDFPVYLHGVIAMIWSRTVIMLFVQFHPTALADEGLPITPTKTRENAFLITEAVRGDGGLLYNLGMERFMLLYDERAELAPRDVVARSIDDQLKKRNEKYVLLDISHKPREKVLSHFPNIASECLKYGLDISRQPIPVVPAAHYMCGGVRAGLQGETNVHGLYVAGEVACTGLHGANRLASNSLLEALVFARRSVQPSIDHMKSSKIDHSSASDWWGRPVVPMSLGRDILGEIVRRTRQVRKELQSIMWEYVGIVRSTTRLKTAEQKIGELELSWEAYMFQRGWEPTMVGIEACEMRNLFCCAKLVVSSALARHESRGLHYTIDFPNVEESMSGGVGGGGGSSKRGKCEFPAIFNFGDSNSDTGAGSAAFGEIDEPNGMNFHLRKRSSDGRLIIDFFAEKLGLPYLDAPLDTIGTSFKHGANFAVGGSKISPIVLVGSMIPLHLGAQVSEFLQFKSRTIALSHHHPSNTS
;
A
#
# COMPACT_ATOMS: atom_id res chain seq x y z
N MET A 1 36.88 -36.02 -39.06
CA MET A 1 36.31 -36.32 -40.40
C MET A 1 36.13 -37.82 -40.49
N GLY A 2 34.97 -38.33 -40.92
CA GLY A 2 34.72 -39.76 -41.20
C GLY A 2 34.70 -40.69 -39.96
N GLY A 3 33.87 -41.73 -39.91
CA GLY A 3 32.81 -42.13 -40.84
C GLY A 3 32.14 -43.43 -40.39
N CYS A 4 30.85 -43.59 -40.68
CA CYS A 4 30.02 -44.74 -40.28
C CYS A 4 30.40 -46.06 -40.97
N LYS A 5 30.08 -47.20 -40.33
CA LYS A 5 29.21 -48.31 -40.79
C LYS A 5 29.44 -49.58 -39.91
N VAL A 6 28.54 -50.55 -39.61
CA VAL A 6 27.11 -50.92 -39.87
C VAL A 6 27.07 -52.44 -40.18
N LEU A 7 26.06 -53.19 -39.68
CA LEU A 7 25.78 -54.65 -39.85
C LEU A 7 26.62 -55.63 -39.00
N ASP A 8 26.16 -56.83 -38.58
CA ASP A 8 24.81 -57.46 -38.62
C ASP A 8 24.63 -58.62 -37.60
N ASP A 9 23.35 -58.95 -37.33
CA ASP A 9 22.69 -60.25 -37.04
C ASP A 9 23.36 -61.47 -36.35
N ASP A 10 22.63 -62.07 -35.39
CA ASP A 10 21.97 -63.40 -35.53
C ASP A 10 21.06 -63.69 -34.28
N VAL A 11 19.74 -63.96 -34.40
CA VAL A 11 19.07 -65.30 -34.54
C VAL A 11 19.06 -66.14 -33.23
N ARG A 12 17.95 -66.69 -32.68
CA ARG A 12 16.53 -66.87 -33.10
C ARG A 12 15.61 -67.25 -31.90
N CYS A 13 14.29 -66.95 -32.02
CA CYS A 13 13.08 -67.75 -31.72
C CYS A 13 12.93 -68.62 -30.44
N GLU A 14 11.73 -68.99 -29.93
CA GLU A 14 10.29 -68.89 -30.31
C GLU A 14 9.46 -69.12 -29.01
N ASP A 15 8.18 -68.76 -28.77
CA ASP A 15 7.22 -67.78 -29.30
C ASP A 15 6.00 -67.75 -28.29
N ALA A 16 4.78 -67.36 -28.73
CA ALA A 16 3.46 -67.43 -28.09
C ALA A 16 3.11 -66.33 -27.05
N THR A 17 2.63 -65.13 -27.43
CA THR A 17 1.30 -64.74 -27.99
C THR A 17 0.16 -64.71 -26.94
N VAL A 18 -0.84 -63.80 -26.94
CA VAL A 18 -1.26 -62.77 -27.93
C VAL A 18 -1.95 -61.58 -27.17
N HIS A 19 -1.49 -60.33 -27.35
CA HIS A 19 -2.20 -59.19 -28.01
C HIS A 19 -3.37 -58.51 -27.28
N LYS A 20 -3.72 -57.22 -27.45
CA LYS A 20 -3.25 -55.93 -28.03
C LYS A 20 -4.50 -54.98 -27.84
N ALA A 21 -4.55 -53.69 -28.09
CA ALA A 21 -3.70 -52.77 -28.86
C ALA A 21 -3.69 -51.34 -28.26
N HIS A 22 -2.82 -50.50 -28.82
CA HIS A 22 -2.58 -49.10 -28.47
C HIS A 22 -2.94 -48.15 -29.62
N HIS A 23 -3.20 -46.87 -29.29
CA HIS A 23 -2.73 -45.64 -29.97
C HIS A 23 -3.24 -45.11 -31.34
N ILE A 24 -3.15 -43.77 -31.44
CA ILE A 24 -2.83 -42.89 -32.61
C ILE A 24 -3.97 -42.20 -33.42
N ILE A 25 -3.59 -41.06 -34.02
CA ILE A 25 -4.30 -39.82 -34.40
C ILE A 25 -3.52 -39.20 -35.60
N PRO A 26 -4.07 -38.34 -36.51
CA PRO A 26 -5.43 -37.77 -36.69
C PRO A 26 -6.05 -38.08 -38.08
N MET A 27 -7.23 -37.48 -38.39
CA MET A 27 -7.42 -36.68 -39.63
C MET A 27 -8.70 -35.83 -39.62
N ALA A 28 -8.78 -34.84 -40.52
CA ALA A 28 -9.85 -33.84 -40.60
C ALA A 28 -10.74 -34.01 -41.85
N THR A 29 -12.00 -33.58 -41.76
CA THR A 29 -12.86 -33.21 -42.91
C THR A 29 -13.98 -32.27 -42.46
N SER A 30 -14.53 -31.47 -43.38
CA SER A 30 -15.41 -30.31 -43.13
C SER A 30 -16.83 -30.46 -43.72
N ILE A 31 -17.64 -29.38 -43.70
CA ILE A 31 -18.99 -29.18 -44.31
C ILE A 31 -20.16 -29.60 -43.36
N ALA A 32 -21.27 -28.88 -43.15
CA ALA A 32 -21.82 -27.62 -43.73
C ALA A 32 -22.46 -26.69 -42.67
N ALA A 33 -22.82 -25.47 -43.07
CA ALA A 33 -23.64 -24.53 -42.30
C ALA A 33 -25.16 -24.73 -42.52
N GLY A 34 -25.99 -24.26 -41.58
CA GLY A 34 -27.45 -24.17 -41.74
C GLY A 34 -28.12 -23.36 -40.63
N SER A 35 -28.97 -22.39 -40.99
CA SER A 35 -29.70 -21.51 -40.07
C SER A 35 -31.21 -21.78 -40.09
N GLY A 36 -31.91 -21.53 -38.98
CA GLY A 36 -33.37 -21.67 -38.90
C GLY A 36 -33.97 -21.03 -37.64
N LYS A 37 -35.11 -20.35 -37.79
CA LYS A 37 -35.94 -19.78 -36.69
C LYS A 37 -37.34 -20.41 -36.70
N LEU A 38 -37.95 -20.57 -35.53
CA LEU A 38 -39.33 -21.01 -35.32
C LEU A 38 -39.99 -20.17 -34.20
N ASN A 39 -41.26 -19.76 -34.38
CA ASN A 39 -42.06 -18.92 -33.45
C ASN A 39 -43.45 -19.60 -33.22
N PHE A 40 -43.95 -19.79 -31.97
CA PHE A 40 -45.26 -20.47 -31.68
C PHE A 40 -46.21 -19.72 -30.68
N LYS A 41 -47.44 -20.20 -30.37
CA LYS A 41 -48.64 -19.41 -29.91
C LYS A 41 -48.94 -19.28 -28.39
N GLU A 42 -49.26 -18.06 -27.89
CA GLU A 42 -49.93 -17.81 -26.60
C GLU A 42 -50.79 -16.50 -26.46
N ARG A 43 -52.11 -16.61 -26.21
CA ARG A 43 -52.90 -15.51 -25.57
C ARG A 43 -53.20 -15.92 -24.13
N VAL A 44 -52.97 -14.99 -23.22
CA VAL A 44 -53.48 -15.03 -21.85
C VAL A 44 -54.88 -14.40 -21.81
N CYS A 45 -55.83 -15.01 -21.10
CA CYS A 45 -57.07 -14.39 -20.62
C CYS A 45 -57.49 -15.04 -19.30
N TRP A 46 -57.84 -14.22 -18.31
CA TRP A 46 -58.36 -14.65 -17.01
C TRP A 46 -59.90 -14.73 -17.03
N GLY A 47 -60.48 -15.58 -16.17
CA GLY A 47 -61.86 -15.46 -15.65
C GLY A 47 -63.03 -15.18 -16.61
N GLN A 48 -63.78 -16.21 -16.97
CA GLN A 48 -65.14 -16.14 -17.55
C GLN A 48 -65.34 -15.24 -18.81
N GLY A 49 -64.79 -15.67 -19.95
CA GLY A 49 -65.14 -15.12 -21.28
C GLY A 49 -64.16 -15.56 -22.37
N CYS A 50 -64.66 -16.05 -23.51
CA CYS A 50 -63.82 -16.69 -24.54
C CYS A 50 -63.45 -15.74 -25.72
N ARG A 51 -62.16 -15.70 -26.14
CA ARG A 51 -61.66 -15.82 -27.57
C ARG A 51 -60.15 -15.44 -27.82
N GLN A 52 -59.29 -16.45 -28.11
CA GLN A 52 -58.41 -16.61 -29.33
C GLN A 52 -57.02 -15.91 -29.63
N THR A 53 -55.91 -16.41 -29.02
CA THR A 53 -54.47 -16.67 -29.47
C THR A 53 -53.54 -15.79 -30.42
N SER A 54 -52.25 -15.50 -30.05
CA SER A 54 -51.08 -15.10 -30.94
C SER A 54 -49.65 -15.28 -30.30
N TRP A 55 -48.50 -15.10 -31.00
CA TRP A 55 -47.22 -15.87 -30.79
C TRP A 55 -46.08 -15.41 -29.81
N VAL A 56 -45.57 -16.30 -28.91
CA VAL A 56 -44.23 -16.34 -28.19
C VAL A 56 -43.88 -17.78 -27.70
N SER A 57 -42.60 -18.20 -27.58
CA SER A 57 -42.19 -19.59 -27.25
C SER A 57 -41.26 -19.80 -26.02
N GLY A 58 -41.78 -20.51 -25.00
CA GLY A 58 -41.13 -21.66 -24.34
C GLY A 58 -40.05 -21.48 -23.26
N VAL A 59 -40.42 -21.67 -21.98
CA VAL A 59 -39.52 -22.05 -20.86
C VAL A 59 -39.94 -23.42 -20.29
N ALA A 60 -38.98 -24.14 -19.70
CA ALA A 60 -39.00 -25.52 -19.18
C ALA A 60 -40.19 -25.97 -18.29
N PHE A 61 -40.30 -27.28 -17.98
CA PHE A 61 -40.07 -27.78 -16.60
C PHE A 61 -39.97 -29.33 -16.47
N GLN A 62 -39.47 -29.73 -15.29
CA GLN A 62 -39.12 -31.04 -14.70
C GLN A 62 -40.03 -32.27 -14.93
N ARG A 63 -39.49 -33.44 -14.52
CA ARG A 63 -40.27 -34.56 -13.95
C ARG A 63 -39.79 -34.88 -12.53
N PHE A 64 -40.74 -35.19 -11.64
CA PHE A 64 -40.59 -35.53 -10.21
C PHE A 64 -40.65 -37.05 -9.97
N GLU A 65 -40.17 -37.54 -8.81
CA GLU A 65 -41.03 -38.24 -7.80
C GLU A 65 -40.29 -38.63 -6.50
N LEU A 66 -41.05 -38.96 -5.44
CA LEU A 66 -40.58 -39.17 -4.06
C LEU A 66 -41.61 -40.00 -3.24
N LYS A 67 -41.30 -41.23 -2.79
CA LYS A 67 -41.80 -41.86 -1.51
C LYS A 67 -41.43 -43.35 -1.23
N GLU A 68 -40.97 -43.58 0.01
CA GLU A 68 -41.24 -44.68 0.99
C GLU A 68 -40.95 -46.21 0.83
N LEU A 69 -40.65 -46.79 2.03
CA LEU A 69 -40.76 -48.19 2.54
C LEU A 69 -39.74 -49.30 2.16
N SER A 70 -38.98 -49.79 3.16
CA SER A 70 -39.23 -51.09 3.83
C SER A 70 -38.18 -51.45 4.92
N TRP A 71 -38.48 -52.47 5.75
CA TRP A 71 -37.69 -52.91 6.91
C TRP A 71 -36.70 -54.04 6.57
N SER A 72 -35.55 -54.12 7.27
CA SER A 72 -35.19 -55.35 8.03
C SER A 72 -34.05 -55.14 9.05
N SER A 73 -34.19 -55.83 10.18
CA SER A 73 -33.31 -55.84 11.36
C SER A 73 -32.30 -57.01 11.38
N ARG A 74 -31.35 -56.98 12.35
CA ARG A 74 -30.45 -58.06 12.88
C ARG A 74 -29.00 -57.96 12.34
N VAL A 75 -27.92 -58.17 13.12
CA VAL A 75 -27.72 -58.73 14.49
C VAL A 75 -26.82 -57.82 15.36
N TYR A 76 -26.86 -57.98 16.68
CA TYR A 76 -26.21 -57.20 17.75
C TYR A 76 -25.22 -58.07 18.56
N LYS A 77 -24.32 -57.44 19.36
CA LYS A 77 -23.50 -58.02 20.47
C LYS A 77 -22.31 -58.90 20.04
N LEU A 78 -21.19 -59.01 20.77
CA LEU A 78 -20.69 -58.49 22.08
C LEU A 78 -19.16 -58.19 21.89
N LEU A 79 -18.30 -57.69 22.80
CA LEU A 79 -18.31 -57.57 24.28
C LEU A 79 -17.57 -56.28 24.76
N GLN A 80 -16.56 -56.39 25.61
CA GLN A 80 -15.76 -55.34 26.28
C GLN A 80 -14.33 -55.86 26.49
N VAL A 81 -13.31 -54.99 26.38
CA VAL A 81 -12.15 -54.91 27.31
C VAL A 81 -11.72 -53.44 27.39
N GLN A 82 -11.33 -52.97 28.58
CA GLN A 82 -10.88 -51.59 28.86
C GLN A 82 -9.42 -51.34 28.45
N ARG A 83 -9.10 -50.10 28.01
CA ARG A 83 -7.99 -49.25 28.52
C ARG A 83 -7.99 -47.86 27.84
N CYS A 84 -7.30 -46.89 28.45
CA CYS A 84 -7.60 -45.45 28.33
C CYS A 84 -6.67 -44.64 27.38
N ASN A 85 -7.16 -43.43 27.06
CA ASN A 85 -6.48 -42.24 26.52
C ASN A 85 -6.05 -42.21 25.03
N PRO A 86 -5.96 -41.02 24.40
CA PRO A 86 -6.51 -39.70 24.76
C PRO A 86 -7.62 -39.22 23.80
N SER A 87 -8.51 -38.33 24.26
CA SER A 87 -9.60 -37.78 23.45
C SER A 87 -9.12 -36.74 22.45
N SER A 88 -9.30 -37.02 21.16
CA SER A 88 -9.34 -35.99 20.12
C SER A 88 -10.57 -35.09 20.30
N SER A 89 -10.35 -33.78 20.46
CA SER A 89 -11.43 -32.80 20.38
C SER A 89 -12.06 -32.81 18.97
N PRO A 90 -13.39 -32.71 18.85
CA PRO A 90 -14.06 -32.92 17.56
C PRO A 90 -13.78 -31.76 16.60
N ILE A 91 -13.39 -32.10 15.38
CA ILE A 91 -13.39 -31.17 14.24
C ILE A 91 -14.84 -30.76 13.98
N ILE A 92 -15.18 -29.50 14.32
CA ILE A 92 -16.50 -28.95 14.07
C ILE A 92 -16.63 -28.64 12.58
N ALA A 93 -17.14 -29.61 11.83
CA ALA A 93 -17.65 -29.40 10.48
C ALA A 93 -19.04 -28.71 10.54
N ASN A 94 -19.07 -27.44 10.95
CA ASN A 94 -20.21 -26.54 10.76
C ASN A 94 -19.83 -25.43 9.79
N SER A 95 -19.83 -25.76 8.50
CA SER A 95 -19.87 -24.75 7.45
C SER A 95 -21.27 -24.09 7.46
N LYS A 96 -21.43 -23.03 8.25
CA LYS A 96 -22.38 -21.97 7.91
C LYS A 96 -21.79 -21.30 6.65
N SER A 97 -22.44 -21.49 5.51
CA SER A 97 -22.08 -20.74 4.30
C SER A 97 -22.08 -19.24 4.62
N LEU A 98 -20.99 -18.55 4.29
CA LEU A 98 -21.01 -17.10 4.10
C LEU A 98 -22.17 -16.73 3.17
N ARG A 99 -22.84 -15.60 3.43
CA ARG A 99 -23.97 -15.14 2.60
C ARG A 99 -23.47 -14.55 1.28
N THR A 100 -23.09 -15.42 0.34
CA THR A 100 -22.93 -15.05 -1.06
C THR A 100 -24.29 -14.57 -1.59
N VAL A 101 -24.37 -13.30 -1.99
CA VAL A 101 -25.64 -12.62 -2.25
C VAL A 101 -26.42 -13.29 -3.39
N THR A 102 -27.61 -13.78 -3.07
CA THR A 102 -28.55 -14.36 -4.04
C THR A 102 -29.31 -13.25 -4.79
N ALA A 103 -28.69 -12.73 -5.86
CA ALA A 103 -29.29 -12.08 -7.04
C ALA A 103 -30.32 -10.92 -6.93
N SER A 104 -30.88 -10.56 -5.76
CA SER A 104 -32.10 -9.73 -5.68
C SER A 104 -31.92 -8.20 -5.72
N TYR A 105 -30.68 -7.69 -5.80
CA TYR A 105 -30.37 -6.25 -5.90
C TYR A 105 -29.81 -5.83 -7.27
N LEU A 106 -29.79 -6.74 -8.24
CA LEU A 106 -29.16 -6.50 -9.55
C LEU A 106 -30.11 -5.73 -10.48
N ARG A 107 -29.82 -4.45 -10.74
CA ARG A 107 -30.37 -3.72 -11.91
C ARG A 107 -29.51 -3.86 -13.16
N ASP A 108 -28.22 -4.10 -12.95
CA ASP A 108 -27.27 -4.69 -13.91
C ASP A 108 -26.26 -5.51 -13.09
N GLY A 109 -25.74 -6.61 -13.63
CA GLY A 109 -24.88 -7.55 -12.90
C GLY A 109 -23.55 -6.95 -12.43
N SER A 110 -23.13 -5.84 -13.06
CA SER A 110 -21.82 -5.21 -12.95
C SER A 110 -21.68 -4.19 -11.81
N THR A 111 -22.77 -3.78 -11.16
CA THR A 111 -22.77 -2.65 -10.21
C THR A 111 -23.53 -2.98 -8.93
N LYS A 112 -22.94 -2.62 -7.79
CA LYS A 112 -23.50 -2.86 -6.45
C LYS A 112 -23.51 -1.56 -5.65
N TYR A 113 -24.55 -1.38 -4.84
CA TYR A 113 -24.79 -0.17 -4.06
C TYR A 113 -24.80 -0.48 -2.57
N PHE A 114 -24.05 0.30 -1.78
CA PHE A 114 -23.97 0.18 -0.33
C PHE A 114 -23.95 1.56 0.33
N ASP A 115 -24.18 1.64 1.63
CA ASP A 115 -23.93 2.87 2.39
C ASP A 115 -22.43 3.03 2.66
N PHE A 116 -21.76 1.91 2.98
CA PHE A 116 -20.34 1.86 3.31
C PHE A 116 -19.62 0.77 2.50
N SER A 117 -18.43 1.08 2.00
CA SER A 117 -17.45 0.09 1.53
C SER A 117 -16.21 0.06 2.42
N VAL A 118 -15.63 -1.11 2.58
CA VAL A 118 -14.40 -1.35 3.35
C VAL A 118 -13.45 -2.14 2.48
N ILE A 119 -12.26 -1.60 2.20
CA ILE A 119 -11.26 -2.25 1.35
C ILE A 119 -10.20 -2.91 2.23
N GLY A 120 -10.29 -4.22 2.42
CA GLY A 120 -9.44 -5.03 3.29
C GLY A 120 -10.20 -5.64 4.47
N SER A 121 -9.99 -6.93 4.71
CA SER A 121 -10.65 -7.73 5.75
C SER A 121 -9.79 -7.94 7.01
N GLY A 122 -8.73 -7.13 7.21
CA GLY A 122 -7.95 -7.17 8.45
C GLY A 122 -8.65 -6.50 9.64
N VAL A 123 -8.01 -6.51 10.81
CA VAL A 123 -8.58 -6.00 12.09
C VAL A 123 -9.24 -4.62 11.98
N ALA A 124 -8.63 -3.67 11.28
CA ALA A 124 -9.21 -2.33 11.09
C ALA A 124 -10.53 -2.37 10.31
N GLY A 125 -10.55 -3.08 9.18
CA GLY A 125 -11.71 -3.17 8.29
C GLY A 125 -12.88 -3.89 8.96
N LEU A 126 -12.63 -5.04 9.58
CA LEU A 126 -13.68 -5.80 10.28
C LEU A 126 -14.22 -5.04 11.50
N ARG A 127 -13.34 -4.42 12.31
CA ARG A 127 -13.76 -3.64 13.50
C ARG A 127 -14.66 -2.47 13.12
N TYR A 128 -14.32 -1.74 12.05
CA TYR A 128 -15.13 -0.64 11.53
C TYR A 128 -16.45 -1.15 10.95
N ALA A 129 -16.42 -2.20 10.12
CA ALA A 129 -17.60 -2.77 9.48
C ALA A 129 -18.70 -3.14 10.49
N LEU A 130 -18.31 -3.81 11.59
CA LEU A 130 -19.20 -4.19 12.70
C LEU A 130 -19.86 -3.01 13.42
N GLU A 131 -19.27 -1.82 13.39
CA GLU A 131 -19.88 -0.62 13.97
C GLU A 131 -20.80 0.11 12.98
N VAL A 132 -20.37 0.29 11.73
CA VAL A 132 -21.20 1.00 10.73
C VAL A 132 -22.38 0.17 10.21
N ALA A 133 -22.32 -1.16 10.32
CA ALA A 133 -23.43 -2.08 10.04
C ALA A 133 -24.69 -1.80 10.88
N LYS A 134 -24.53 -1.16 12.04
CA LYS A 134 -25.64 -0.69 12.90
C LYS A 134 -26.41 0.48 12.30
N HIS A 135 -25.92 1.08 11.21
CA HIS A 135 -26.40 2.32 10.62
C HIS A 135 -26.65 2.28 9.11
N GLY A 136 -26.23 1.22 8.42
CA GLY A 136 -26.41 1.05 6.98
C GLY A 136 -25.82 -0.26 6.46
N THR A 137 -25.92 -0.46 5.15
CA THR A 137 -25.40 -1.65 4.46
C THR A 137 -23.89 -1.53 4.20
N VAL A 138 -23.14 -2.62 4.40
CA VAL A 138 -21.67 -2.62 4.34
C VAL A 138 -21.14 -3.68 3.37
N ALA A 139 -20.33 -3.27 2.39
CA ALA A 139 -19.52 -4.18 1.59
C ALA A 139 -18.09 -4.25 2.13
N VAL A 140 -17.67 -5.40 2.65
CA VAL A 140 -16.25 -5.69 2.95
C VAL A 140 -15.66 -6.37 1.73
N ILE A 141 -14.71 -5.69 1.08
CA ILE A 141 -14.10 -6.09 -0.19
C ILE A 141 -12.66 -6.51 0.12
N THR A 142 -12.30 -7.75 -0.20
CA THR A 142 -10.97 -8.30 0.03
C THR A 142 -10.50 -9.10 -1.17
N LYS A 143 -9.20 -9.04 -1.48
CA LYS A 143 -8.64 -9.59 -2.73
C LYS A 143 -8.27 -11.08 -2.69
N ALA A 144 -8.51 -11.74 -1.55
CA ALA A 144 -8.22 -13.14 -1.30
C ALA A 144 -9.26 -13.73 -0.33
N GLU A 145 -8.91 -14.78 0.42
CA GLU A 145 -9.70 -15.28 1.55
C GLU A 145 -9.81 -14.23 2.68
N PRO A 146 -10.84 -14.25 3.54
CA PRO A 146 -11.12 -13.18 4.50
C PRO A 146 -10.04 -13.06 5.58
N HIS A 147 -9.43 -14.19 5.94
CA HIS A 147 -8.35 -14.30 6.91
C HIS A 147 -6.96 -14.06 6.29
N GLU A 148 -6.86 -13.78 5.00
CA GLU A 148 -5.57 -13.58 4.33
C GLU A 148 -5.17 -12.11 4.43
N SER A 149 -4.69 -11.72 5.61
CA SER A 149 -4.26 -10.35 5.92
C SER A 149 -3.04 -10.34 6.84
N ASN A 150 -2.35 -9.20 6.95
CA ASN A 150 -1.26 -9.00 7.92
C ASN A 150 -1.69 -9.29 9.37
N THR A 151 -3.00 -9.23 9.67
CA THR A 151 -3.56 -9.51 11.00
C THR A 151 -3.32 -10.96 11.42
N ASN A 152 -3.69 -11.95 10.60
CA ASN A 152 -3.61 -13.39 10.90
C ASN A 152 -2.21 -13.85 11.35
N TYR A 153 -1.18 -13.19 10.82
CA TYR A 153 0.23 -13.53 11.04
C TYR A 153 0.88 -12.75 12.18
N ALA A 154 0.16 -11.84 12.85
CA ALA A 154 0.69 -11.11 14.00
C ALA A 154 0.81 -12.02 15.24
N GLN A 155 2.04 -12.20 15.71
CA GLN A 155 2.36 -13.13 16.81
C GLN A 155 2.27 -12.45 18.18
N GLY A 156 3.13 -11.45 18.42
CA GLY A 156 3.38 -10.77 19.71
C GLY A 156 2.13 -10.44 20.52
N GLY A 157 1.51 -9.29 20.27
CA GLY A 157 0.20 -9.01 20.86
C GLY A 157 -0.34 -7.62 20.55
N VAL A 158 -1.18 -7.12 21.45
CA VAL A 158 -1.69 -5.75 21.43
C VAL A 158 -1.27 -5.05 22.71
N SER A 159 -0.62 -3.90 22.59
CA SER A 159 -0.24 -3.08 23.75
C SER A 159 -1.46 -2.34 24.32
N ALA A 160 -1.70 -2.40 25.63
CA ALA A 160 -2.72 -1.60 26.30
C ALA A 160 -2.44 -1.52 27.81
N VAL A 161 -2.73 -0.36 28.41
CA VAL A 161 -2.57 -0.14 29.86
C VAL A 161 -3.71 -0.83 30.62
N LEU A 162 -3.50 -2.11 30.92
CA LEU A 162 -4.48 -2.99 31.58
C LEU A 162 -4.16 -3.26 33.06
N CYS A 163 -2.91 -3.01 33.49
CA CYS A 163 -2.45 -3.24 34.86
C CYS A 163 -2.44 -1.94 35.70
N PRO A 164 -2.88 -1.95 36.97
CA PRO A 164 -2.78 -0.79 37.87
C PRO A 164 -1.36 -0.31 38.18
N SER A 165 -0.33 -1.12 37.92
CA SER A 165 1.09 -0.75 38.11
C SER A 165 1.68 0.00 36.90
N ASP A 166 0.88 0.26 35.88
CA ASP A 166 1.27 0.88 34.62
C ASP A 166 0.40 2.12 34.35
N SER A 167 0.81 2.98 33.42
CA SER A 167 0.12 4.23 33.13
C SER A 167 0.11 4.55 31.63
N VAL A 168 -0.90 5.33 31.21
CA VAL A 168 -1.00 5.87 29.85
C VAL A 168 0.23 6.71 29.53
N GLU A 169 0.70 7.52 30.48
CA GLU A 169 1.93 8.33 30.35
C GLU A 169 3.16 7.48 30.03
N ASN A 170 3.33 6.34 30.72
CA ASN A 170 4.44 5.42 30.44
C ASN A 170 4.32 4.82 29.02
N HIS A 171 3.11 4.50 28.55
CA HIS A 171 2.90 3.99 27.19
C HIS A 171 3.17 5.06 26.13
N MET A 172 2.75 6.30 26.39
CA MET A 172 3.01 7.45 25.54
C MET A 172 4.52 7.70 25.42
N GLN A 173 5.24 7.72 26.55
CA GLN A 173 6.69 7.91 26.59
C GLN A 173 7.44 6.78 25.88
N ASP A 174 7.09 5.51 26.14
CA ASP A 174 7.65 4.35 25.41
C ASP A 174 7.46 4.53 23.89
N THR A 175 6.28 4.99 23.46
CA THR A 175 5.93 5.18 22.03
C THR A 175 6.70 6.34 21.39
N ILE A 176 6.76 7.50 22.06
CA ILE A 176 7.48 8.70 21.57
C ILE A 176 8.99 8.43 21.45
N VAL A 177 9.57 7.76 22.45
CA VAL A 177 10.99 7.36 22.45
C VAL A 177 11.27 6.36 21.32
N ALA A 178 10.43 5.33 21.18
CA ALA A 178 10.58 4.34 20.11
C ALA A 178 10.48 4.97 18.72
N GLY A 179 9.52 5.87 18.50
CA GLY A 179 9.34 6.65 17.28
C GLY A 179 10.34 7.80 17.09
N ALA A 180 11.43 7.84 17.87
CA ALA A 180 12.51 8.82 17.81
C ALA A 180 12.04 10.28 17.76
N TYR A 181 11.01 10.60 18.53
CA TYR A 181 10.43 11.94 18.67
C TYR A 181 9.89 12.55 17.36
N LEU A 182 9.47 11.72 16.39
CA LEU A 182 8.67 12.15 15.23
C LEU A 182 7.19 11.72 15.33
N CYS A 183 6.76 11.24 16.49
CA CYS A 183 5.37 10.90 16.73
C CYS A 183 4.51 12.18 16.78
N ASP A 184 3.25 12.08 16.35
CA ASP A 184 2.24 13.07 16.70
C ASP A 184 1.77 12.77 18.14
N GLU A 185 2.14 13.63 19.09
CA GLU A 185 1.86 13.43 20.52
C GLU A 185 0.36 13.31 20.82
N GLU A 186 -0.51 13.99 20.06
CA GLU A 186 -1.96 13.93 20.24
C GLU A 186 -2.53 12.60 19.73
N THR A 187 -2.04 12.10 18.60
CA THR A 187 -2.32 10.72 18.14
C THR A 187 -1.82 9.69 19.15
N VAL A 188 -0.59 9.83 19.66
CA VAL A 188 -0.03 8.91 20.69
C VAL A 188 -0.91 8.90 21.94
N ARG A 189 -1.29 10.09 22.43
CA ARG A 189 -2.16 10.25 23.59
C ARG A 189 -3.52 9.59 23.37
N VAL A 190 -4.17 9.83 22.23
CA VAL A 190 -5.46 9.20 21.85
C VAL A 190 -5.34 7.68 21.86
N VAL A 191 -4.33 7.13 21.18
CA VAL A 191 -4.17 5.67 21.03
C VAL A 191 -3.86 4.99 22.36
N CYS A 192 -2.96 5.56 23.18
CA CYS A 192 -2.63 4.99 24.50
C CYS A 192 -3.79 5.11 25.50
N THR A 193 -4.58 6.20 25.43
CA THR A 193 -5.74 6.41 26.32
C THR A 193 -6.90 5.48 25.97
N GLU A 194 -7.22 5.33 24.68
CA GLU A 194 -8.37 4.55 24.21
C GLU A 194 -8.10 3.04 24.10
N GLY A 195 -6.82 2.65 24.09
CA GLY A 195 -6.37 1.27 23.93
C GLY A 195 -7.04 0.23 24.84
N PRO A 196 -7.13 0.46 26.17
CA PRO A 196 -7.75 -0.49 27.10
C PRO A 196 -9.22 -0.83 26.76
N ASP A 197 -9.99 0.13 26.23
CA ASP A 197 -11.38 -0.11 25.82
C ASP A 197 -11.46 -0.96 24.55
N ARG A 198 -10.52 -0.80 23.61
CA ARG A 198 -10.44 -1.65 22.41
C ARG A 198 -10.17 -3.12 22.77
N ILE A 199 -9.39 -3.40 23.82
CA ILE A 199 -9.20 -4.78 24.31
C ILE A 199 -10.49 -5.34 24.93
N ARG A 200 -11.18 -4.54 25.75
CA ARG A 200 -12.48 -4.94 26.35
C ARG A 200 -13.52 -5.24 25.28
N GLU A 201 -13.56 -4.45 24.21
CA GLU A 201 -14.41 -4.68 23.04
C GLU A 201 -14.09 -6.03 22.34
N LEU A 202 -12.81 -6.36 22.16
CA LEU A 202 -12.40 -7.65 21.58
C LEU A 202 -12.80 -8.84 22.45
N ILE A 203 -12.62 -8.76 23.77
CA ILE A 203 -13.06 -9.78 24.72
C ILE A 203 -14.59 -9.96 24.65
N ALA A 204 -15.35 -8.85 24.58
CA ALA A 204 -16.80 -8.90 24.40
C ALA A 204 -17.22 -9.52 23.06
N MET A 205 -16.38 -9.39 22.01
CA MET A 205 -16.51 -10.08 20.73
C MET A 205 -15.95 -11.52 20.72
N ARG A 206 -15.67 -12.10 21.90
CA ARG A 206 -15.19 -13.48 22.11
C ARG A 206 -13.77 -13.76 21.60
N ALA A 207 -12.89 -12.75 21.54
CA ALA A 207 -11.46 -12.99 21.44
C ALA A 207 -10.93 -13.54 22.79
N SER A 208 -10.21 -14.66 22.72
CA SER A 208 -9.65 -15.37 23.87
C SER A 208 -8.18 -15.03 24.05
N PHE A 209 -7.83 -14.36 25.15
CA PHE A 209 -6.45 -14.04 25.50
C PHE A 209 -5.95 -14.92 26.65
N ASP A 210 -4.63 -15.04 26.77
CA ASP A 210 -4.00 -15.84 27.82
C ASP A 210 -4.19 -15.20 29.21
N HIS A 211 -4.30 -16.05 30.23
CA HIS A 211 -4.50 -15.62 31.62
C HIS A 211 -3.39 -16.20 32.52
N GLY A 212 -3.00 -15.42 33.53
CA GLY A 212 -2.04 -15.84 34.56
C GLY A 212 -2.64 -16.79 35.60
N GLU A 213 -1.80 -17.28 36.52
CA GLU A 213 -2.21 -18.14 37.64
C GLU A 213 -3.21 -17.46 38.60
N ASP A 214 -3.25 -16.12 38.60
CA ASP A 214 -4.17 -15.28 39.35
C ASP A 214 -5.56 -15.09 38.68
N GLY A 215 -5.72 -15.60 37.46
CA GLY A 215 -6.94 -15.43 36.66
C GLY A 215 -7.09 -14.05 36.00
N ASN A 216 -6.07 -13.18 36.05
CA ASN A 216 -6.03 -11.95 35.25
C ASN A 216 -5.40 -12.22 33.88
N LEU A 217 -5.52 -11.27 32.94
CA LEU A 217 -4.83 -11.35 31.65
C LEU A 217 -3.30 -11.44 31.84
N HIS A 218 -2.66 -12.38 31.16
CA HIS A 218 -1.20 -12.46 31.12
C HIS A 218 -0.67 -11.36 30.17
N LEU A 219 0.34 -10.61 30.64
CA LEU A 219 0.88 -9.45 29.92
C LEU A 219 2.37 -9.65 29.60
N ALA A 220 2.68 -9.71 28.32
CA ALA A 220 4.05 -9.79 27.81
C ALA A 220 4.72 -8.40 27.78
N ARG A 221 6.04 -8.40 27.51
CA ARG A 221 6.85 -7.21 27.27
C ARG A 221 7.78 -7.43 26.08
N GLU A 222 7.75 -6.51 25.12
CA GLU A 222 8.58 -6.52 23.91
C GLU A 222 9.58 -5.35 23.94
N GLY A 223 10.50 -5.29 22.97
CA GLY A 223 11.51 -4.25 22.86
C GLY A 223 10.91 -2.83 22.84
N GLY A 224 11.55 -1.91 23.57
CA GLY A 224 11.09 -0.53 23.73
C GLY A 224 10.04 -0.28 24.82
N HIS A 225 9.39 -1.31 25.37
CA HIS A 225 8.42 -1.13 26.46
C HIS A 225 9.10 -1.12 27.85
N SER A 226 8.70 -0.18 28.70
CA SER A 226 9.10 -0.14 30.12
C SER A 226 8.34 -1.15 31.00
N HIS A 227 7.07 -1.42 30.68
CA HIS A 227 6.14 -2.21 31.50
C HIS A 227 5.58 -3.43 30.73
N HIS A 228 5.08 -4.43 31.49
CA HIS A 228 4.31 -5.55 30.95
C HIS A 228 2.89 -5.08 30.61
N ARG A 229 2.63 -4.85 29.32
CA ARG A 229 1.38 -4.23 28.83
C ARG A 229 0.80 -4.89 27.57
N ILE A 230 1.38 -5.99 27.11
CA ILE A 230 1.02 -6.61 25.83
C ILE A 230 0.11 -7.81 26.10
N VAL A 231 -1.18 -7.67 25.78
CA VAL A 231 -2.13 -8.79 25.84
C VAL A 231 -1.94 -9.65 24.59
N HIS A 232 -1.96 -10.97 24.77
CA HIS A 232 -1.66 -11.93 23.70
C HIS A 232 -2.47 -13.22 23.82
N ALA A 233 -2.43 -14.05 22.77
CA ALA A 233 -2.98 -15.40 22.74
C ALA A 233 -1.90 -16.34 22.19
N ALA A 234 -1.15 -16.96 23.11
CA ALA A 234 0.16 -17.57 22.86
C ALA A 234 1.02 -16.68 21.95
N ASP A 235 1.59 -17.24 20.88
CA ASP A 235 2.31 -16.55 19.80
C ASP A 235 1.48 -16.44 18.50
N MET A 236 0.15 -16.31 18.62
CA MET A 236 -0.81 -16.26 17.51
C MET A 236 -1.91 -15.19 17.69
N THR A 237 -1.64 -14.12 18.45
CA THR A 237 -2.65 -13.13 18.88
C THR A 237 -3.51 -12.58 17.74
N GLY A 238 -2.90 -12.26 16.59
CA GLY A 238 -3.62 -11.69 15.45
C GLY A 238 -4.62 -12.64 14.81
N ARG A 239 -4.29 -13.94 14.73
CA ARG A 239 -5.21 -14.99 14.25
C ARG A 239 -6.45 -15.09 15.12
N GLU A 240 -6.28 -15.01 16.43
CA GLU A 240 -7.38 -15.13 17.39
C GLU A 240 -8.30 -13.89 17.35
N ILE A 241 -7.72 -12.69 17.22
CA ILE A 241 -8.47 -11.44 17.01
C ILE A 241 -9.26 -11.49 15.68
N GLU A 242 -8.62 -11.90 14.59
CA GLU A 242 -9.26 -11.95 13.27
C GLU A 242 -10.33 -13.03 13.20
N ARG A 243 -10.13 -14.21 13.83
CA ARG A 243 -11.17 -15.24 14.01
C ARG A 243 -12.42 -14.67 14.68
N ALA A 244 -12.25 -14.04 15.84
CA ALA A 244 -13.37 -13.47 16.60
C ALA A 244 -14.13 -12.40 15.80
N LEU A 245 -13.42 -11.52 15.11
CA LEU A 245 -14.02 -10.48 14.26
C LEU A 245 -14.72 -11.05 13.02
N LEU A 246 -14.15 -12.07 12.37
CA LEU A 246 -14.78 -12.75 11.23
C LEU A 246 -16.05 -13.49 11.64
N GLU A 247 -16.05 -14.19 12.79
CA GLU A 247 -17.27 -14.81 13.33
C GLU A 247 -18.37 -13.78 13.61
N ALA A 248 -18.02 -12.64 14.21
CA ALA A 248 -18.98 -11.55 14.43
C ALA A 248 -19.52 -10.97 13.11
N VAL A 249 -18.69 -10.85 12.07
CA VAL A 249 -19.11 -10.38 10.74
C VAL A 249 -20.01 -11.39 10.02
N VAL A 250 -19.79 -12.70 10.19
CA VAL A 250 -20.63 -13.77 9.62
C VAL A 250 -22.06 -13.75 10.19
N ASP A 251 -22.20 -13.40 11.47
CA ASP A 251 -23.50 -13.36 12.16
C ASP A 251 -24.26 -12.03 11.96
N ASP A 252 -23.65 -10.97 11.40
CA ASP A 252 -24.31 -9.68 11.12
C ASP A 252 -25.03 -9.67 9.74
N PRO A 253 -26.35 -9.38 9.67
CA PRO A 253 -27.10 -9.44 8.43
C PRO A 253 -26.90 -8.25 7.48
N ASN A 254 -26.26 -7.15 7.92
CA ASN A 254 -26.04 -5.93 7.15
C ASN A 254 -24.64 -5.88 6.49
N ILE A 255 -23.77 -6.83 6.82
CA ILE A 255 -22.41 -6.94 6.27
C ILE A 255 -22.36 -8.00 5.17
N PHE A 256 -21.74 -7.63 4.05
CA PHE A 256 -21.61 -8.47 2.86
C PHE A 256 -20.13 -8.60 2.51
N MET A 257 -19.61 -9.83 2.58
CA MET A 257 -18.21 -10.15 2.29
C MET A 257 -18.04 -10.45 0.80
N PHE A 258 -17.14 -9.72 0.14
CA PHE A 258 -16.75 -9.87 -1.26
C PHE A 258 -15.27 -10.30 -1.31
N GLN A 259 -15.07 -11.62 -1.30
CA GLN A 259 -13.75 -12.27 -1.38
C GLN A 259 -13.23 -12.25 -2.80
N HIS A 260 -11.92 -12.40 -3.00
CA HIS A 260 -11.30 -12.45 -4.33
C HIS A 260 -11.66 -11.26 -5.26
N HIS A 261 -11.98 -10.10 -4.66
CA HIS A 261 -12.23 -8.85 -5.37
C HIS A 261 -11.03 -7.91 -5.20
N PHE A 262 -10.18 -7.85 -6.23
CA PHE A 262 -9.04 -6.95 -6.28
C PHE A 262 -9.51 -5.51 -6.56
N ALA A 263 -9.33 -4.58 -5.63
CA ALA A 263 -9.65 -3.17 -5.84
C ALA A 263 -8.65 -2.51 -6.81
N ILE A 264 -9.17 -1.93 -7.89
CA ILE A 264 -8.38 -1.34 -8.98
C ILE A 264 -8.06 0.11 -8.66
N ASP A 265 -9.11 0.93 -8.53
CA ASP A 265 -9.05 2.37 -8.31
C ASP A 265 -10.35 2.91 -7.69
N LEU A 266 -10.20 4.02 -6.96
CA LEU A 266 -11.30 4.77 -6.36
C LEU A 266 -12.02 5.62 -7.42
N LEU A 267 -13.34 5.72 -7.29
CA LEU A 267 -14.16 6.56 -8.16
C LEU A 267 -14.29 7.95 -7.52
N THR A 268 -13.61 8.95 -8.07
CA THR A 268 -13.58 10.31 -7.53
C THR A 268 -14.15 11.36 -8.47
N SER A 269 -14.66 12.45 -7.90
CA SER A 269 -15.01 13.69 -8.62
C SER A 269 -14.37 14.89 -7.92
N GLU A 270 -14.17 15.97 -8.67
CA GLU A 270 -13.71 17.26 -8.14
C GLU A 270 -14.88 18.24 -8.10
N ASP A 271 -15.04 18.99 -7.00
CA ASP A 271 -15.93 20.15 -6.88
C ASP A 271 -15.12 21.33 -6.33
N GLY A 272 -14.77 22.28 -7.20
CA GLY A 272 -13.87 23.38 -6.86
C GLY A 272 -12.45 22.89 -6.51
N SER A 273 -12.06 23.02 -5.23
CA SER A 273 -10.80 22.51 -4.69
C SER A 273 -10.90 21.14 -4.03
N ASP A 274 -12.12 20.62 -3.89
CA ASP A 274 -12.42 19.53 -2.97
C ASP A 274 -12.70 18.24 -3.77
N THR A 275 -11.95 17.18 -3.45
CA THR A 275 -12.09 15.86 -4.09
C THR A 275 -13.03 14.99 -3.28
N PHE A 276 -14.00 14.35 -3.92
CA PHE A 276 -14.99 13.45 -3.30
C PHE A 276 -14.84 12.03 -3.83
N CYS A 277 -15.04 11.03 -2.97
CA CYS A 277 -14.97 9.61 -3.32
C CYS A 277 -16.35 8.94 -3.21
N HIS A 278 -16.75 8.22 -4.27
CA HIS A 278 -18.12 7.72 -4.48
C HIS A 278 -18.20 6.21 -4.66
N GLY A 279 -17.06 5.53 -4.71
CA GLY A 279 -17.00 4.11 -4.98
C GLY A 279 -15.61 3.59 -5.30
N VAL A 280 -15.57 2.35 -5.76
CA VAL A 280 -14.37 1.62 -6.20
C VAL A 280 -14.72 0.68 -7.33
N ASP A 281 -13.85 0.57 -8.33
CA ASP A 281 -13.91 -0.52 -9.32
C ASP A 281 -13.03 -1.69 -8.86
N THR A 282 -13.52 -2.91 -9.05
CA THR A 282 -12.83 -4.14 -8.61
C THR A 282 -12.78 -5.17 -9.73
N LEU A 283 -11.76 -6.04 -9.71
CA LEU A 283 -11.70 -7.28 -10.49
C LEU A 283 -12.08 -8.45 -9.58
N ASN A 284 -13.20 -9.10 -9.85
CA ASN A 284 -13.54 -10.38 -9.25
C ASN A 284 -12.79 -11.52 -9.95
N SER A 285 -12.04 -12.33 -9.19
CA SER A 285 -11.38 -13.55 -9.66
C SER A 285 -12.04 -14.86 -9.23
N GLU A 286 -13.17 -14.82 -8.51
CA GLU A 286 -14.03 -16.00 -8.35
C GLU A 286 -14.84 -16.27 -9.63
N THR A 287 -14.31 -17.14 -10.50
CA THR A 287 -15.15 -18.04 -11.29
C THR A 287 -15.05 -19.45 -10.75
N GLN A 288 -16.18 -20.16 -10.76
CA GLN A 288 -16.21 -21.56 -10.37
C GLN A 288 -15.51 -22.40 -11.44
N GLU A 289 -14.53 -23.19 -11.00
CA GLU A 289 -13.72 -24.18 -11.76
C GLU A 289 -12.34 -23.74 -12.33
N VAL A 290 -11.31 -24.04 -11.54
CA VAL A 290 -10.00 -24.61 -11.97
C VAL A 290 -9.08 -23.80 -12.91
N ARG A 291 -8.04 -23.23 -12.28
CA ARG A 291 -6.68 -22.91 -12.81
C ARG A 291 -6.57 -21.86 -13.93
N ILE A 292 -6.09 -20.69 -13.52
CA ILE A 292 -5.28 -19.74 -14.32
C ILE A 292 -5.87 -19.47 -15.71
N VAL A 293 -7.02 -18.79 -15.72
CA VAL A 293 -7.52 -18.14 -16.93
C VAL A 293 -7.90 -16.70 -16.57
N ILE A 294 -7.13 -15.74 -17.09
CA ILE A 294 -7.41 -14.30 -16.89
C ILE A 294 -8.65 -13.85 -17.70
N LEU A 295 -9.20 -14.75 -18.52
CA LEU A 295 -10.40 -14.54 -19.35
C LEU A 295 -11.72 -14.55 -18.55
N ASP A 296 -11.64 -14.87 -17.27
CA ASP A 296 -12.78 -15.06 -16.38
C ASP A 296 -13.00 -13.89 -15.40
N LEU A 297 -12.11 -12.89 -15.43
CA LEU A 297 -12.20 -11.73 -14.54
C LEU A 297 -13.43 -10.88 -14.86
N VAL A 298 -14.26 -10.62 -13.84
CA VAL A 298 -15.45 -9.75 -13.97
C VAL A 298 -15.20 -8.44 -13.25
N ILE A 299 -15.41 -7.32 -13.95
CA ILE A 299 -15.33 -5.99 -13.34
C ILE A 299 -16.62 -5.71 -12.57
N VAL A 300 -16.49 -5.45 -11.27
CA VAL A 300 -17.58 -5.12 -10.37
C VAL A 300 -17.35 -3.72 -9.80
N ARG A 301 -18.28 -2.81 -10.09
CA ARG A 301 -18.32 -1.44 -9.57
C ARG A 301 -19.09 -1.41 -8.25
N PHE A 302 -18.49 -0.90 -7.20
CA PHE A 302 -19.16 -0.64 -5.93
C PHE A 302 -19.35 0.87 -5.79
N ILE A 303 -20.61 1.31 -5.66
CA ILE A 303 -20.97 2.70 -5.39
C ILE A 303 -21.39 2.80 -3.92
N SER A 304 -20.73 3.69 -3.17
CA SER A 304 -20.90 3.85 -1.73
C SER A 304 -20.75 5.31 -1.32
N LYS A 305 -21.51 5.74 -0.30
CA LYS A 305 -21.41 7.10 0.25
C LYS A 305 -20.10 7.34 1.00
N VAL A 306 -19.52 6.27 1.56
CA VAL A 306 -18.29 6.30 2.34
C VAL A 306 -17.45 5.06 2.04
N ILE A 307 -16.14 5.24 1.89
CA ILE A 307 -15.15 4.16 1.77
C ILE A 307 -14.11 4.26 2.89
N LEU A 308 -13.86 3.15 3.60
CA LEU A 308 -12.71 2.97 4.47
C LEU A 308 -11.64 2.13 3.76
N LEU A 309 -10.44 2.66 3.61
CA LEU A 309 -9.25 1.90 3.23
C LEU A 309 -8.64 1.21 4.47
N ALA A 310 -8.49 -0.11 4.40
CA ALA A 310 -7.89 -0.96 5.42
C ALA A 310 -7.00 -2.06 4.78
N SER A 311 -6.36 -1.75 3.65
CA SER A 311 -5.74 -2.72 2.73
C SER A 311 -4.41 -3.33 3.19
N GLY A 312 -3.89 -2.93 4.35
CA GLY A 312 -2.53 -3.28 4.79
C GLY A 312 -1.42 -2.52 4.04
N GLY A 313 -0.17 -2.87 4.34
CA GLY A 313 1.03 -2.20 3.83
C GLY A 313 1.53 -2.70 2.47
N ALA A 314 2.77 -2.32 2.13
CA ALA A 314 3.46 -2.64 0.87
C ALA A 314 4.72 -3.49 1.08
N GLY A 315 4.69 -4.45 2.02
CA GLY A 315 5.85 -5.28 2.36
C GLY A 315 6.47 -6.02 1.17
N HIS A 316 5.69 -6.31 0.11
CA HIS A 316 6.15 -7.00 -1.10
C HIS A 316 6.92 -6.14 -2.11
N ILE A 317 7.21 -4.86 -1.82
CA ILE A 317 8.24 -4.11 -2.57
C ILE A 317 9.66 -4.65 -2.28
N TYR A 318 9.84 -5.46 -1.23
CA TYR A 318 11.09 -6.18 -0.92
C TYR A 318 10.95 -7.69 -1.18
N PRO A 319 12.04 -8.42 -1.46
CA PRO A 319 12.03 -9.85 -1.74
C PRO A 319 11.90 -10.68 -0.45
N THR A 320 12.57 -10.24 0.62
CA THR A 320 12.50 -10.87 1.95
C THR A 320 11.58 -10.05 2.84
N THR A 321 10.35 -10.51 2.98
CA THR A 321 9.31 -9.85 3.78
C THR A 321 8.58 -10.88 4.64
N THR A 322 8.15 -10.47 5.83
CA THR A 322 7.29 -11.27 6.73
C THR A 322 5.81 -11.19 6.35
N ASN A 323 5.45 -10.25 5.48
CA ASN A 323 4.08 -10.00 5.08
C ASN A 323 3.54 -11.10 4.14
N PRO A 324 2.28 -11.56 4.29
CA PRO A 324 1.63 -12.42 3.30
C PRO A 324 1.63 -11.82 1.88
N PRO A 325 1.51 -12.65 0.81
CA PRO A 325 1.59 -12.22 -0.60
C PRO A 325 0.67 -11.04 -0.98
N VAL A 326 -0.42 -10.85 -0.24
CA VAL A 326 -1.40 -9.78 -0.46
C VAL A 326 -0.91 -8.36 -0.13
N ALA A 327 0.16 -8.19 0.65
CA ALA A 327 0.62 -6.87 1.12
C ALA A 327 1.44 -6.09 0.06
N THR A 328 0.76 -5.65 -1.00
CA THR A 328 1.34 -4.99 -2.19
C THR A 328 1.13 -3.47 -2.24
N GLY A 329 0.54 -2.87 -1.20
CA GLY A 329 0.35 -1.42 -1.11
C GLY A 329 -0.83 -0.88 -1.92
N ASP A 330 -1.78 -1.73 -2.29
CA ASP A 330 -2.85 -1.37 -3.25
C ASP A 330 -3.66 -0.14 -2.82
N GLY A 331 -4.07 -0.07 -1.55
CA GLY A 331 -4.80 1.09 -1.01
C GLY A 331 -3.97 2.38 -0.96
N MET A 332 -2.67 2.32 -0.69
CA MET A 332 -1.80 3.50 -0.75
C MET A 332 -1.66 4.01 -2.19
N ALA A 333 -1.50 3.11 -3.15
CA ALA A 333 -1.38 3.47 -4.56
C ALA A 333 -2.69 4.02 -5.14
N MET A 334 -3.85 3.42 -4.81
CA MET A 334 -5.17 3.95 -5.17
C MET A 334 -5.41 5.33 -4.55
N ALA A 335 -5.13 5.49 -3.26
CA ALA A 335 -5.30 6.76 -2.55
C ALA A 335 -4.42 7.86 -3.15
N HIS A 336 -3.15 7.56 -3.46
CA HIS A 336 -2.25 8.48 -4.15
C HIS A 336 -2.77 8.89 -5.54
N ARG A 337 -3.30 7.94 -6.33
CA ARG A 337 -3.93 8.25 -7.63
C ARG A 337 -5.21 9.08 -7.47
N ALA A 338 -5.94 8.88 -6.39
CA ALA A 338 -7.11 9.67 -5.98
C ALA A 338 -6.77 11.02 -5.31
N GLN A 339 -5.52 11.50 -5.40
CA GLN A 339 -5.04 12.76 -4.80
C GLN A 339 -5.10 12.81 -3.25
N ALA A 340 -5.25 11.67 -2.57
CA ALA A 340 -5.09 11.62 -1.13
C ALA A 340 -3.61 11.82 -0.76
N VAL A 341 -3.36 12.64 0.26
CA VAL A 341 -2.00 12.94 0.75
C VAL A 341 -1.37 11.68 1.33
N ILE A 342 -0.25 11.23 0.75
CA ILE A 342 0.64 10.24 1.35
C ILE A 342 1.63 10.97 2.26
N SER A 343 1.99 10.38 3.40
CA SER A 343 2.86 11.04 4.39
C SER A 343 3.69 10.08 5.25
N ASN A 344 4.82 10.61 5.73
CA ASN A 344 5.27 10.50 7.13
C ASN A 344 5.66 11.90 7.60
N MET A 345 5.84 12.03 8.90
CA MET A 345 6.09 13.27 9.62
C MET A 345 7.43 13.97 9.27
N GLU A 346 7.42 14.79 8.22
CA GLU A 346 8.15 16.06 8.19
C GLU A 346 7.24 17.17 7.68
N TYR A 347 7.39 18.37 8.26
CA TYR A 347 6.54 19.54 8.03
C TYR A 347 5.06 19.32 8.39
N GLY A 348 4.75 19.67 9.63
CA GLY A 348 3.43 20.16 10.00
C GLY A 348 3.10 21.47 9.26
N PHE A 349 2.81 21.38 7.95
CA PHE A 349 1.95 22.34 7.29
C PHE A 349 0.58 22.26 7.97
N LYS A 350 0.43 23.06 9.04
CA LYS A 350 -0.86 23.68 9.32
C LYS A 350 -1.25 24.36 8.02
N VAL A 351 -2.26 23.81 7.35
CA VAL A 351 -2.99 24.52 6.31
C VAL A 351 -3.73 25.64 7.02
N GLN A 352 -2.97 26.70 7.33
CA GLN A 352 -3.52 27.98 7.73
C GLN A 352 -4.17 28.53 6.46
N ARG A 353 -5.43 28.12 6.25
CA ARG A 353 -6.25 28.59 5.13
C ARG A 353 -6.10 30.11 5.08
N CYS A 354 -5.56 30.62 3.99
CA CYS A 354 -5.57 32.05 3.71
C CYS A 354 -7.01 32.47 3.40
N HIS A 355 -7.85 32.60 4.43
CA HIS A 355 -9.24 33.05 4.33
C HIS A 355 -9.39 34.55 4.00
N GLU A 356 -8.31 35.17 3.49
CA GLU A 356 -8.26 36.58 3.07
C GLU A 356 -7.55 36.71 1.71
N MET A 357 -8.14 36.11 0.68
CA MET A 357 -7.98 36.58 -0.71
C MET A 357 -9.36 36.84 -1.32
N LYS A 358 -9.47 37.93 -2.09
CA LYS A 358 -10.75 38.46 -2.59
C LYS A 358 -11.35 37.58 -3.69
N PRO A 359 -12.67 37.67 -3.97
CA PRO A 359 -13.40 36.66 -4.75
C PRO A 359 -13.06 36.56 -6.25
N ASP A 360 -12.26 37.49 -6.79
CA ASP A 360 -12.20 37.74 -8.24
C ASP A 360 -10.98 37.10 -8.95
N PHE A 361 -10.53 35.92 -8.51
CA PHE A 361 -9.37 35.22 -9.08
C PHE A 361 -9.74 34.04 -10.00
N PRO A 362 -9.16 33.93 -11.22
CA PRO A 362 -9.46 32.82 -12.13
C PRO A 362 -9.06 31.43 -11.61
N VAL A 363 -9.96 30.46 -11.79
CA VAL A 363 -9.87 29.08 -11.26
C VAL A 363 -8.62 28.32 -11.74
N TYR A 364 -8.17 28.55 -12.97
CA TYR A 364 -7.05 27.81 -13.58
C TYR A 364 -5.71 27.95 -12.83
N LEU A 365 -5.46 29.08 -12.14
CA LEU A 365 -4.19 29.29 -11.46
C LEU A 365 -4.09 28.53 -10.12
N HIS A 366 -5.24 28.21 -9.49
CA HIS A 366 -5.26 27.38 -8.29
C HIS A 366 -4.76 25.95 -8.60
N GLY A 367 -5.15 25.37 -9.73
CA GLY A 367 -4.72 24.03 -10.13
C GLY A 367 -3.20 23.92 -10.36
N VAL A 368 -2.59 24.90 -11.03
CA VAL A 368 -1.14 24.86 -11.32
C VAL A 368 -0.30 25.14 -10.08
N ILE A 369 -0.69 26.10 -9.23
CA ILE A 369 0.01 26.37 -7.97
C ILE A 369 -0.16 25.20 -6.99
N ALA A 370 -1.34 24.57 -6.92
CA ALA A 370 -1.54 23.35 -6.15
C ALA A 370 -0.69 22.19 -6.70
N MET A 371 -0.62 21.97 -8.02
CA MET A 371 0.23 20.92 -8.61
C MET A 371 1.72 21.11 -8.30
N ILE A 372 2.20 22.35 -8.23
CA ILE A 372 3.64 22.65 -8.00
C ILE A 372 3.98 22.69 -6.50
N TRP A 373 3.06 23.11 -5.61
CA TRP A 373 3.32 23.19 -4.16
C TRP A 373 2.84 21.97 -3.35
N SER A 374 1.92 21.14 -3.86
CA SER A 374 1.35 20.00 -3.11
C SER A 374 2.21 18.73 -3.14
N ARG A 375 3.40 18.74 -3.75
CA ARG A 375 4.19 17.51 -4.03
C ARG A 375 5.37 17.25 -3.09
N THR A 376 5.42 17.88 -1.90
CA THR A 376 6.54 17.68 -0.95
C THR A 376 6.09 17.57 0.51
N VAL A 377 5.45 16.45 0.85
CA VAL A 377 5.58 15.78 2.16
C VAL A 377 5.55 14.30 1.87
N ILE A 378 6.69 13.63 1.81
CA ILE A 378 6.71 12.18 1.52
C ILE A 378 7.73 11.52 2.42
N MET A 379 7.26 10.71 3.36
CA MET A 379 8.07 9.60 3.80
C MET A 379 7.33 8.29 4.04
N LEU A 380 8.02 7.19 3.77
CA LEU A 380 7.57 5.84 4.05
C LEU A 380 8.70 5.12 4.78
N PHE A 381 8.75 5.27 6.11
CA PHE A 381 9.61 4.47 6.96
C PHE A 381 9.19 2.99 6.88
N VAL A 382 10.06 2.18 6.27
CA VAL A 382 9.90 0.73 6.20
C VAL A 382 10.57 0.11 7.42
N GLN A 383 9.79 -0.55 8.27
CA GLN A 383 10.32 -1.33 9.38
C GLN A 383 10.82 -2.67 8.89
N PHE A 384 12.10 -2.95 9.14
CA PHE A 384 12.66 -4.29 9.05
C PHE A 384 12.55 -4.94 10.44
N HIS A 385 11.87 -6.09 10.54
CA HIS A 385 11.93 -6.89 11.76
C HIS A 385 13.31 -7.54 11.85
N PRO A 386 14.02 -7.50 12.98
CA PRO A 386 15.36 -8.06 13.08
C PRO A 386 15.40 -9.59 12.98
N THR A 387 14.31 -10.26 13.36
CA THR A 387 14.27 -11.73 13.51
C THR A 387 13.16 -12.34 12.66
N ALA A 388 13.51 -12.79 11.46
CA ALA A 388 12.71 -13.70 10.64
C ALA A 388 13.53 -14.97 10.33
N LEU A 389 12.87 -16.12 10.24
CA LEU A 389 13.51 -17.44 10.10
C LEU A 389 14.27 -17.55 8.77
N ALA A 390 15.57 -17.80 8.83
CA ALA A 390 16.45 -17.92 7.66
C ALA A 390 16.55 -19.39 7.19
N ASP A 391 16.27 -19.64 5.91
CA ASP A 391 16.22 -21.00 5.34
C ASP A 391 17.60 -21.67 5.28
N GLU A 392 18.66 -20.89 5.09
CA GLU A 392 20.03 -21.36 4.94
C GLU A 392 20.65 -21.91 6.22
N GLY A 393 20.03 -21.68 7.38
CA GLY A 393 20.49 -22.20 8.67
C GLY A 393 19.67 -23.39 9.20
N LEU A 394 18.67 -23.85 8.46
CA LEU A 394 17.77 -24.91 8.94
C LEU A 394 18.39 -26.31 8.77
N PRO A 395 18.26 -27.21 9.77
CA PRO A 395 18.72 -28.60 9.66
C PRO A 395 18.12 -29.36 8.48
N ILE A 396 16.88 -29.06 8.11
CA ILE A 396 16.19 -29.57 6.92
C ILE A 396 15.82 -28.40 6.03
N THR A 397 16.52 -28.25 4.91
CA THR A 397 16.26 -27.19 3.93
C THR A 397 14.86 -27.34 3.31
N PRO A 398 14.04 -26.27 3.23
CA PRO A 398 12.75 -26.32 2.54
C PRO A 398 12.89 -26.71 1.06
N THR A 399 12.02 -27.60 0.57
CA THR A 399 12.00 -28.02 -0.86
C THR A 399 11.41 -26.96 -1.79
N LYS A 400 10.74 -25.95 -1.22
CA LYS A 400 10.27 -24.74 -1.89
C LYS A 400 10.64 -23.54 -1.02
N THR A 401 11.12 -22.47 -1.65
CA THR A 401 11.27 -21.16 -1.01
C THR A 401 9.92 -20.72 -0.43
N ARG A 402 9.91 -20.21 0.80
CA ARG A 402 8.68 -19.63 1.38
C ARG A 402 8.28 -18.37 0.62
N GLU A 403 6.98 -18.14 0.45
CA GLU A 403 6.46 -16.93 -0.22
C GLU A 403 6.63 -15.67 0.66
N ASN A 404 6.65 -15.87 1.98
CA ASN A 404 7.02 -14.88 2.98
C ASN A 404 7.91 -15.52 4.07
N ALA A 405 8.82 -14.73 4.65
CA ALA A 405 9.69 -15.17 5.73
C ALA A 405 8.86 -15.37 7.01
N PHE A 406 9.05 -16.50 7.69
CA PHE A 406 8.33 -16.75 8.95
C PHE A 406 8.89 -15.84 10.05
N LEU A 407 8.04 -14.99 10.63
CA LEU A 407 8.41 -14.11 11.74
C LEU A 407 8.81 -14.94 12.97
N ILE A 408 9.88 -14.54 13.65
CA ILE A 408 10.18 -15.01 15.00
C ILE A 408 9.94 -13.84 15.95
N THR A 409 8.87 -13.91 16.74
CA THR A 409 8.37 -12.78 17.54
C THR A 409 9.44 -12.15 18.44
N GLU A 410 9.31 -10.83 18.63
CA GLU A 410 10.16 -10.06 19.53
C GLU A 410 10.00 -10.49 20.99
N ALA A 411 8.85 -11.06 21.38
CA ALA A 411 8.67 -11.66 22.69
C ALA A 411 9.68 -12.79 23.01
N VAL A 412 10.30 -13.45 22.01
CA VAL A 412 11.41 -14.39 22.28
C VAL A 412 12.63 -13.67 22.88
N ARG A 413 12.94 -12.45 22.40
CA ARG A 413 13.97 -11.58 23.01
C ARG A 413 13.47 -11.01 24.36
N GLY A 414 12.19 -10.66 24.44
CA GLY A 414 11.51 -10.23 25.68
C GLY A 414 11.66 -11.23 26.83
N ASP A 415 11.50 -12.52 26.53
CA ASP A 415 11.66 -13.63 27.47
C ASP A 415 13.13 -14.02 27.74
N GLY A 416 14.09 -13.29 27.16
CA GLY A 416 15.53 -13.42 27.41
C GLY A 416 16.35 -14.06 26.28
N GLY A 417 15.78 -14.21 25.08
CA GLY A 417 16.49 -14.74 23.92
C GLY A 417 17.67 -13.87 23.50
N LEU A 418 18.83 -14.49 23.26
CA LEU A 418 20.11 -13.81 23.04
C LEU A 418 20.56 -13.90 21.57
N LEU A 419 21.23 -12.86 21.06
CA LEU A 419 21.68 -12.81 19.66
C LEU A 419 23.19 -13.06 19.54
N TYR A 420 23.54 -14.06 18.74
CA TYR A 420 24.90 -14.53 18.48
C TYR A 420 25.22 -14.54 16.98
N ASN A 421 26.47 -14.27 16.60
CA ASN A 421 26.94 -14.54 15.24
C ASN A 421 27.34 -16.04 15.08
N LEU A 422 27.76 -16.48 13.89
CA LEU A 422 28.15 -17.89 13.70
C LEU A 422 29.45 -18.29 14.44
N GLY A 423 30.18 -17.32 14.99
CA GLY A 423 31.28 -17.55 15.94
C GLY A 423 30.82 -17.77 17.39
N MET A 424 29.51 -17.78 17.66
CA MET A 424 28.90 -17.80 19.00
C MET A 424 29.29 -16.59 19.88
N GLU A 425 29.60 -15.45 19.27
CA GLU A 425 29.87 -14.20 19.98
C GLU A 425 28.57 -13.41 20.16
N ARG A 426 28.21 -13.06 21.41
CA ARG A 426 27.02 -12.23 21.69
C ARG A 426 27.30 -10.78 21.32
N PHE A 427 26.89 -10.38 20.12
CA PHE A 427 27.35 -9.13 19.51
C PHE A 427 26.56 -7.89 19.92
N MET A 428 25.29 -8.00 20.39
CA MET A 428 24.43 -6.82 20.61
C MET A 428 25.01 -5.81 21.63
N LEU A 429 25.77 -6.28 22.63
CA LEU A 429 26.46 -5.44 23.61
C LEU A 429 27.55 -4.53 23.01
N LEU A 430 27.96 -4.76 21.75
CA LEU A 430 28.90 -3.92 21.01
C LEU A 430 28.21 -2.71 20.36
N TYR A 431 26.88 -2.71 20.26
CA TYR A 431 26.09 -1.70 19.54
C TYR A 431 25.18 -0.87 20.45
N ASP A 432 24.59 -1.48 21.48
CA ASP A 432 23.63 -0.82 22.37
C ASP A 432 23.64 -1.45 23.76
N GLU A 433 23.61 -0.63 24.81
CA GLU A 433 23.59 -1.09 26.21
C GLU A 433 22.31 -1.88 26.57
N ARG A 434 21.21 -1.65 25.85
CA ARG A 434 19.95 -2.39 25.98
C ARG A 434 20.00 -3.78 25.34
N ALA A 435 21.08 -4.08 24.62
CA ALA A 435 21.34 -5.34 23.93
C ALA A 435 20.13 -5.81 23.09
N GLU A 436 19.65 -7.04 23.27
CA GLU A 436 18.54 -7.62 22.51
C GLU A 436 17.18 -6.94 22.74
N LEU A 437 17.05 -6.03 23.71
CA LEU A 437 15.84 -5.21 23.94
C LEU A 437 15.96 -3.78 23.38
N ALA A 438 17.03 -3.48 22.64
CA ALA A 438 17.14 -2.24 21.88
C ALA A 438 16.02 -2.13 20.81
N PRO A 439 15.67 -0.90 20.35
CA PRO A 439 14.68 -0.69 19.30
C PRO A 439 15.00 -1.45 18.00
N ARG A 440 13.94 -1.83 17.26
CA ARG A 440 14.03 -2.72 16.08
C ARG A 440 15.01 -2.25 15.02
N ASP A 441 15.08 -0.95 14.77
CA ASP A 441 15.99 -0.32 13.82
C ASP A 441 17.46 -0.47 14.23
N VAL A 442 17.77 -0.39 15.53
CA VAL A 442 19.10 -0.64 16.09
C VAL A 442 19.47 -2.12 15.94
N VAL A 443 18.59 -3.03 16.36
CA VAL A 443 18.85 -4.48 16.27
C VAL A 443 19.01 -4.92 14.81
N ALA A 444 18.15 -4.45 13.90
CA ALA A 444 18.24 -4.77 12.48
C ALA A 444 19.53 -4.24 11.83
N ARG A 445 19.96 -3.01 12.16
CA ARG A 445 21.27 -2.48 11.74
C ARG A 445 22.44 -3.29 12.29
N SER A 446 22.37 -3.71 13.55
CA SER A 446 23.43 -4.52 14.20
C SER A 446 23.59 -5.88 13.53
N ILE A 447 22.48 -6.53 13.18
CA ILE A 447 22.49 -7.79 12.42
C ILE A 447 23.01 -7.57 11.00
N ASP A 448 22.50 -6.57 10.27
CA ASP A 448 22.97 -6.22 8.92
C ASP A 448 24.49 -5.97 8.86
N ASP A 449 25.05 -5.29 9.86
CA ASP A 449 26.49 -5.04 10.01
C ASP A 449 27.28 -6.32 10.31
N GLN A 450 26.80 -7.21 11.19
CA GLN A 450 27.43 -8.51 11.44
C GLN A 450 27.47 -9.38 10.18
N LEU A 451 26.34 -9.52 9.48
CA LEU A 451 26.23 -10.31 8.25
C LEU A 451 27.22 -9.80 7.19
N LYS A 452 27.28 -8.47 6.98
CA LYS A 452 28.18 -7.85 6.00
C LYS A 452 29.65 -7.95 6.37
N LYS A 453 30.03 -7.68 7.63
CA LYS A 453 31.43 -7.74 8.08
C LYS A 453 32.02 -9.15 8.06
N ARG A 454 31.18 -10.16 8.33
CA ARG A 454 31.60 -11.56 8.47
C ARG A 454 31.32 -12.40 7.22
N ASN A 455 30.61 -11.85 6.24
CA ASN A 455 30.07 -12.55 5.07
C ASN A 455 29.21 -13.78 5.47
N GLU A 456 28.44 -13.60 6.55
CA GLU A 456 27.50 -14.61 7.09
C GLU A 456 26.10 -14.40 6.47
N LYS A 457 25.30 -15.46 6.37
CA LYS A 457 23.95 -15.41 5.77
C LYS A 457 22.81 -15.16 6.76
N TYR A 458 23.03 -15.56 8.01
CA TYR A 458 22.09 -15.44 9.12
C TYR A 458 22.88 -15.32 10.43
N VAL A 459 22.23 -14.79 11.45
CA VAL A 459 22.70 -14.84 12.85
C VAL A 459 21.84 -15.82 13.64
N LEU A 460 22.16 -16.05 14.91
CA LEU A 460 21.54 -17.03 15.78
C LEU A 460 20.78 -16.34 16.93
N LEU A 461 19.51 -16.68 17.12
CA LEU A 461 18.69 -16.28 18.26
C LEU A 461 18.50 -17.48 19.21
N ASP A 462 19.08 -17.44 20.40
CA ASP A 462 19.07 -18.55 21.34
C ASP A 462 18.20 -18.31 22.57
N ILE A 463 17.21 -19.20 22.77
CA ILE A 463 16.35 -19.27 23.97
C ILE A 463 16.52 -20.61 24.72
N SER A 464 17.40 -21.50 24.26
CA SER A 464 17.56 -22.88 24.78
C SER A 464 18.07 -22.95 26.23
N HIS A 465 18.61 -21.85 26.75
CA HIS A 465 19.01 -21.71 28.15
C HIS A 465 17.81 -21.55 29.12
N LYS A 466 16.57 -21.43 28.62
CA LYS A 466 15.33 -21.36 29.41
C LYS A 466 14.72 -22.77 29.59
N PRO A 467 13.91 -23.01 30.64
CA PRO A 467 13.23 -24.29 30.83
C PRO A 467 12.36 -24.67 29.63
N ARG A 468 12.53 -25.89 29.11
CA ARG A 468 11.85 -26.39 27.90
C ARG A 468 10.35 -26.20 27.96
N GLU A 469 9.75 -26.52 29.09
CA GLU A 469 8.30 -26.49 29.31
C GLU A 469 7.77 -25.07 29.10
N LYS A 470 8.48 -24.05 29.61
CA LYS A 470 8.13 -22.63 29.46
C LYS A 470 8.28 -22.14 28.01
N VAL A 471 9.38 -22.52 27.34
CA VAL A 471 9.62 -22.16 25.93
C VAL A 471 8.51 -22.72 25.04
N LEU A 472 8.13 -23.99 25.23
CA LEU A 472 7.10 -24.65 24.43
C LEU A 472 5.67 -24.20 24.77
N SER A 473 5.41 -23.72 26.00
CA SER A 473 4.11 -23.13 26.36
C SER A 473 3.94 -21.71 25.86
N HIS A 474 4.99 -20.88 25.85
CA HIS A 474 4.92 -19.48 25.41
C HIS A 474 5.00 -19.34 23.88
N PHE A 475 5.77 -20.20 23.20
CA PHE A 475 6.02 -20.09 21.75
C PHE A 475 5.61 -21.36 20.97
N PRO A 476 4.37 -21.88 21.14
CA PRO A 476 3.95 -23.16 20.54
C PRO A 476 3.91 -23.14 19.02
N ASN A 477 3.50 -22.02 18.37
CA ASN A 477 3.46 -21.92 16.91
C ASN A 477 4.89 -21.83 16.32
N ILE A 478 5.78 -21.03 16.92
CA ILE A 478 7.19 -20.96 16.51
C ILE A 478 7.90 -22.30 16.72
N ALA A 479 7.68 -22.97 17.86
CA ALA A 479 8.22 -24.30 18.12
C ALA A 479 7.70 -25.33 17.09
N SER A 480 6.41 -25.31 16.78
CA SER A 480 5.82 -26.20 15.78
C SER A 480 6.36 -25.93 14.37
N GLU A 481 6.55 -24.67 13.99
CA GLU A 481 7.09 -24.31 12.68
C GLU A 481 8.56 -24.73 12.53
N CYS A 482 9.41 -24.39 13.51
CA CYS A 482 10.82 -24.76 13.51
C CYS A 482 11.01 -26.28 13.50
N LEU A 483 10.17 -27.03 14.22
CA LEU A 483 10.25 -28.49 14.30
C LEU A 483 9.97 -29.19 12.96
N LYS A 484 9.17 -28.59 12.06
CA LYS A 484 8.98 -29.09 10.68
C LYS A 484 10.30 -29.18 9.91
N TYR A 485 11.26 -28.34 10.26
CA TYR A 485 12.58 -28.25 9.65
C TYR A 485 13.69 -28.87 10.53
N GLY A 486 13.32 -29.70 11.51
CA GLY A 486 14.24 -30.43 12.38
C GLY A 486 14.87 -29.60 13.51
N LEU A 487 14.39 -28.36 13.73
CA LEU A 487 14.96 -27.43 14.71
C LEU A 487 14.12 -27.41 16.00
N ASP A 488 14.68 -27.87 17.12
CA ASP A 488 14.05 -27.78 18.45
C ASP A 488 14.53 -26.52 19.18
N ILE A 489 13.71 -25.48 19.18
CA ILE A 489 14.03 -24.15 19.74
C ILE A 489 14.36 -24.14 21.24
N SER A 490 13.98 -25.21 21.97
CA SER A 490 14.31 -25.37 23.39
C SER A 490 15.68 -26.01 23.63
N ARG A 491 16.41 -26.35 22.56
CA ARG A 491 17.71 -27.03 22.59
C ARG A 491 18.74 -26.47 21.61
N GLN A 492 18.31 -25.68 20.64
CA GLN A 492 19.12 -25.21 19.53
C GLN A 492 18.75 -23.75 19.20
N PRO A 493 19.73 -22.90 18.82
CA PRO A 493 19.48 -21.53 18.42
C PRO A 493 18.76 -21.45 17.07
N ILE A 494 17.92 -20.44 16.91
CA ILE A 494 17.12 -20.20 15.70
C ILE A 494 17.93 -19.37 14.70
N PRO A 495 18.10 -19.83 13.44
CA PRO A 495 18.75 -19.03 12.40
C PRO A 495 17.82 -17.90 11.95
N VAL A 496 18.29 -16.66 12.07
CA VAL A 496 17.47 -15.47 11.81
C VAL A 496 18.17 -14.42 10.96
N VAL A 497 17.38 -13.69 10.18
CA VAL A 497 17.79 -12.59 9.31
C VAL A 497 16.78 -11.44 9.38
N PRO A 498 17.16 -10.18 9.14
CA PRO A 498 16.20 -9.09 9.05
C PRO A 498 15.30 -9.23 7.82
N ALA A 499 14.04 -8.84 7.93
CA ALA A 499 13.07 -8.90 6.84
C ALA A 499 12.12 -7.69 6.87
N ALA A 500 11.66 -7.23 5.70
CA ALA A 500 10.65 -6.16 5.64
C ALA A 500 9.37 -6.61 6.37
N HIS A 501 8.77 -5.69 7.13
CA HIS A 501 7.73 -6.07 8.10
C HIS A 501 6.56 -5.11 8.20
N TYR A 502 6.78 -3.80 8.27
CA TYR A 502 5.67 -2.84 8.50
C TYR A 502 5.94 -1.48 7.85
N MET A 503 4.91 -0.88 7.25
CA MET A 503 4.95 0.51 6.77
C MET A 503 4.49 1.46 7.88
N CYS A 504 5.37 2.33 8.37
CA CYS A 504 5.02 3.30 9.43
C CYS A 504 4.35 4.58 8.88
N GLY A 505 4.45 4.81 7.56
CA GLY A 505 3.68 5.83 6.85
C GLY A 505 2.74 5.22 5.82
N GLY A 506 1.99 6.08 5.14
CA GLY A 506 0.90 5.68 4.27
C GLY A 506 0.00 6.87 3.94
N VAL A 507 -1.29 6.62 3.73
CA VAL A 507 -2.30 7.67 3.48
C VAL A 507 -2.50 8.48 4.77
N ARG A 508 -2.26 9.79 4.72
CA ARG A 508 -2.38 10.68 5.87
C ARG A 508 -3.81 10.66 6.41
N ALA A 509 -3.93 10.35 7.70
CA ALA A 509 -5.17 10.40 8.46
C ALA A 509 -5.21 11.64 9.37
N GLY A 510 -6.39 12.25 9.52
CA GLY A 510 -6.69 13.08 10.68
C GLY A 510 -7.04 12.22 11.91
N LEU A 511 -7.31 12.87 13.04
CA LEU A 511 -7.58 12.19 14.31
C LEU A 511 -8.87 11.36 14.33
N GLN A 512 -9.71 11.43 13.30
CA GLN A 512 -10.89 10.58 13.13
C GLN A 512 -10.77 9.65 11.90
N GLY A 513 -9.54 9.39 11.43
CA GLY A 513 -9.27 8.55 10.27
C GLY A 513 -9.67 9.18 8.93
N GLU A 514 -10.04 10.46 8.90
CA GLU A 514 -10.42 11.20 7.70
C GLU A 514 -9.21 11.52 6.82
N THR A 515 -9.37 11.43 5.50
CA THR A 515 -8.37 11.91 4.53
C THR A 515 -8.73 13.31 4.01
N ASN A 516 -7.90 13.89 3.14
CA ASN A 516 -8.27 15.11 2.39
C ASN A 516 -9.28 14.86 1.24
N VAL A 517 -9.64 13.60 0.98
CA VAL A 517 -10.68 13.23 0.00
C VAL A 517 -11.97 12.96 0.77
N HIS A 518 -13.01 13.75 0.50
CA HIS A 518 -14.29 13.64 1.18
C HIS A 518 -14.96 12.28 0.87
N GLY A 519 -15.51 11.64 1.90
CA GLY A 519 -16.06 10.28 1.82
C GLY A 519 -15.02 9.17 1.92
N LEU A 520 -13.71 9.50 1.88
CA LEU A 520 -12.61 8.53 2.02
C LEU A 520 -11.96 8.63 3.41
N TYR A 521 -11.99 7.52 4.13
CA TYR A 521 -11.36 7.32 5.43
C TYR A 521 -10.30 6.20 5.34
N VAL A 522 -9.37 6.16 6.30
CA VAL A 522 -8.30 5.16 6.33
C VAL A 522 -8.00 4.70 7.77
N ALA A 523 -7.70 3.40 7.95
CA ALA A 523 -7.30 2.82 9.24
C ALA A 523 -6.39 1.59 9.07
N GLY A 524 -5.57 1.30 10.09
CA GLY A 524 -4.55 0.25 10.03
C GLY A 524 -3.31 0.66 9.22
N GLU A 525 -2.48 -0.31 8.82
CA GLU A 525 -1.14 -0.07 8.21
C GLU A 525 -1.15 0.74 6.90
N VAL A 526 -2.29 0.87 6.23
CA VAL A 526 -2.44 1.77 5.07
C VAL A 526 -2.46 3.26 5.46
N ALA A 527 -2.68 3.57 6.74
CA ALA A 527 -2.73 4.93 7.29
C ALA A 527 -1.36 5.44 7.76
N CYS A 528 -1.12 6.74 7.61
CA CYS A 528 -0.18 7.52 8.40
C CYS A 528 -0.97 8.38 9.39
N THR A 529 -1.10 7.92 10.63
CA THR A 529 -1.77 8.64 11.73
C THR A 529 -0.83 9.58 12.49
N GLY A 530 0.48 9.43 12.30
CA GLY A 530 1.53 10.04 13.12
C GLY A 530 1.95 9.23 14.35
N LEU A 531 1.27 8.12 14.70
CA LEU A 531 1.55 7.34 15.91
C LEU A 531 3.01 6.84 16.01
N HIS A 532 3.55 6.31 14.90
CA HIS A 532 4.80 5.54 14.91
C HIS A 532 6.07 6.37 14.77
N GLY A 533 5.95 7.65 14.40
CA GLY A 533 7.09 8.52 14.11
C GLY A 533 8.11 7.85 13.18
N ALA A 534 9.35 7.74 13.66
CA ALA A 534 10.46 7.14 12.91
C ALA A 534 10.58 5.62 12.97
N ASN A 535 9.84 4.96 13.87
CA ASN A 535 9.98 3.54 14.16
C ASN A 535 8.86 3.06 15.09
N ARG A 536 7.97 2.20 14.57
CA ARG A 536 6.88 1.63 15.36
C ARG A 536 7.40 0.84 16.57
N LEU A 537 6.93 1.22 17.76
CA LEU A 537 6.99 0.40 18.98
C LEU A 537 6.25 -0.93 18.77
N ALA A 538 6.82 -2.02 19.27
CA ALA A 538 6.24 -3.35 19.14
C ALA A 538 4.78 -3.41 19.68
N SER A 539 3.96 -4.31 19.12
CA SER A 539 2.53 -4.46 19.47
C SER A 539 1.58 -3.22 19.36
N ASN A 540 2.07 -2.02 18.98
CA ASN A 540 1.22 -0.82 18.80
C ASN A 540 0.35 -0.81 17.51
N SER A 541 0.66 -1.60 16.47
CA SER A 541 -0.08 -1.50 15.18
C SER A 541 -1.50 -2.08 15.22
N LEU A 542 -1.71 -3.18 15.96
CA LEU A 542 -3.05 -3.74 16.15
C LEU A 542 -3.91 -2.77 16.98
N LEU A 543 -3.28 -2.09 17.95
CA LEU A 543 -3.92 -1.05 18.77
C LEU A 543 -4.38 0.14 17.92
N GLU A 544 -3.47 0.70 17.12
CA GLU A 544 -3.78 1.78 16.17
C GLU A 544 -4.95 1.42 15.26
N ALA A 545 -4.89 0.22 14.66
CA ALA A 545 -5.92 -0.28 13.77
C ALA A 545 -7.30 -0.32 14.44
N LEU A 546 -7.39 -0.78 15.70
CA LEU A 546 -8.63 -0.82 16.48
C LEU A 546 -9.11 0.59 16.87
N VAL A 547 -8.22 1.47 17.31
CA VAL A 547 -8.56 2.84 17.74
C VAL A 547 -9.06 3.66 16.55
N PHE A 548 -8.31 3.71 15.45
CA PHE A 548 -8.72 4.48 14.27
C PHE A 548 -9.94 3.88 13.58
N ALA A 549 -10.07 2.56 13.50
CA ALA A 549 -11.31 1.92 13.01
C ALA A 549 -12.53 2.34 13.85
N ARG A 550 -12.40 2.45 15.18
CA ARG A 550 -13.51 2.90 16.05
C ARG A 550 -13.83 4.38 15.86
N ARG A 551 -12.80 5.23 15.70
CA ARG A 551 -12.92 6.69 15.58
C ARG A 551 -13.48 7.14 14.23
N SER A 552 -13.18 6.44 13.14
CA SER A 552 -13.78 6.69 11.82
C SER A 552 -15.30 6.46 11.75
N VAL A 553 -15.89 5.70 12.69
CA VAL A 553 -17.33 5.33 12.64
C VAL A 553 -18.25 6.54 12.62
N GLN A 554 -18.11 7.45 13.59
CA GLN A 554 -19.03 8.58 13.74
C GLN A 554 -18.97 9.57 12.56
N PRO A 555 -17.81 10.10 12.12
CA PRO A 555 -17.76 11.01 10.99
C PRO A 555 -18.19 10.33 9.68
N SER A 556 -17.94 9.02 9.51
CA SER A 556 -18.47 8.25 8.38
C SER A 556 -20.00 8.22 8.38
N ILE A 557 -20.65 7.99 9.53
CA ILE A 557 -22.11 8.02 9.65
C ILE A 557 -22.65 9.42 9.32
N ASP A 558 -21.97 10.48 9.76
CA ASP A 558 -22.42 11.85 9.53
C ASP A 558 -22.18 12.31 8.08
N HIS A 559 -21.12 11.85 7.42
CA HIS A 559 -20.92 12.00 5.98
C HIS A 559 -22.00 11.25 5.18
N MET A 560 -22.26 9.99 5.54
CA MET A 560 -23.29 9.14 4.92
C MET A 560 -24.68 9.80 4.98
N LYS A 561 -25.04 10.42 6.11
CA LYS A 561 -26.31 11.15 6.28
C LYS A 561 -26.37 12.50 5.56
N SER A 562 -25.25 13.18 5.39
CA SER A 562 -25.18 14.51 4.77
C SER A 562 -24.99 14.47 3.25
N SER A 563 -24.52 13.35 2.70
CA SER A 563 -24.43 13.11 1.27
C SER A 563 -25.81 13.21 0.59
N LYS A 564 -25.91 14.11 -0.39
CA LYS A 564 -27.11 14.36 -1.21
C LYS A 564 -27.06 13.63 -2.56
N ILE A 565 -26.09 12.73 -2.75
CA ILE A 565 -25.77 12.17 -4.05
C ILE A 565 -26.82 11.14 -4.44
N ASP A 566 -27.49 11.36 -5.59
CA ASP A 566 -28.36 10.37 -6.19
C ASP A 566 -27.51 9.31 -6.90
N HIS A 567 -27.07 8.33 -6.11
CA HIS A 567 -26.27 7.19 -6.57
C HIS A 567 -26.91 6.42 -7.72
N SER A 568 -28.23 6.55 -7.98
CA SER A 568 -28.88 5.87 -9.10
C SER A 568 -28.41 6.35 -10.48
N SER A 569 -27.74 7.51 -10.55
CA SER A 569 -27.14 8.08 -11.77
C SER A 569 -25.60 8.10 -11.76
N ALA A 570 -24.98 7.80 -10.61
CA ALA A 570 -23.52 7.91 -10.42
C ALA A 570 -22.73 6.84 -11.18
N SER A 571 -23.34 5.69 -11.54
CA SER A 571 -22.64 4.61 -12.25
C SER A 571 -22.04 5.02 -13.59
N ASP A 572 -22.60 6.06 -14.22
CA ASP A 572 -22.35 6.43 -15.61
C ASP A 572 -21.36 7.60 -15.74
N TRP A 573 -20.93 8.20 -14.62
CA TRP A 573 -20.00 9.34 -14.60
C TRP A 573 -18.56 8.93 -14.94
N TRP A 574 -18.20 7.66 -14.69
CA TRP A 574 -16.87 7.11 -14.94
C TRP A 574 -16.92 6.06 -16.04
N GLY A 575 -16.00 6.15 -17.01
CA GLY A 575 -15.70 5.04 -17.91
C GLY A 575 -15.36 3.77 -17.11
N ARG A 576 -15.66 2.60 -17.66
CA ARG A 576 -15.27 1.32 -17.04
C ARG A 576 -13.89 0.90 -17.52
N PRO A 577 -13.04 0.32 -16.65
CA PRO A 577 -11.87 -0.41 -17.09
C PRO A 577 -12.30 -1.62 -17.94
N VAL A 578 -11.35 -2.25 -18.64
CA VAL A 578 -11.63 -3.37 -19.55
C VAL A 578 -10.68 -4.53 -19.25
N VAL A 579 -11.20 -5.76 -19.22
CA VAL A 579 -10.34 -6.96 -19.13
C VAL A 579 -9.75 -7.30 -20.52
N PRO A 580 -8.48 -7.72 -20.62
CA PRO A 580 -7.73 -7.84 -21.88
C PRO A 580 -8.10 -9.09 -22.72
N MET A 581 -9.40 -9.36 -22.88
CA MET A 581 -9.96 -10.51 -23.61
C MET A 581 -9.48 -10.58 -25.08
N SER A 582 -9.22 -9.42 -25.68
CA SER A 582 -8.77 -9.28 -27.07
C SER A 582 -7.34 -9.76 -27.32
N LEU A 583 -6.48 -9.83 -26.29
CA LEU A 583 -5.06 -10.14 -26.45
C LEU A 583 -4.79 -11.65 -26.63
N GLY A 584 -5.76 -12.51 -26.33
CA GLY A 584 -5.60 -13.96 -26.39
C GLY A 584 -4.69 -14.52 -25.28
N ARG A 585 -4.79 -15.83 -25.06
CA ARG A 585 -4.20 -16.50 -23.88
C ARG A 585 -2.67 -16.46 -23.86
N ASP A 586 -2.02 -16.63 -25.01
CA ASP A 586 -0.56 -16.78 -25.08
C ASP A 586 0.17 -15.45 -24.81
N ILE A 587 -0.28 -14.36 -25.44
CA ILE A 587 0.26 -13.01 -25.20
C ILE A 587 0.07 -12.61 -23.74
N LEU A 588 -1.09 -12.93 -23.17
CA LEU A 588 -1.41 -12.64 -21.78
C LEU A 588 -0.51 -13.45 -20.82
N GLY A 589 -0.21 -14.72 -21.15
CA GLY A 589 0.79 -15.52 -20.44
C GLY A 589 2.21 -14.96 -20.55
N GLU A 590 2.60 -14.41 -21.70
CA GLU A 590 3.86 -13.69 -21.86
C GLU A 590 3.94 -12.43 -20.97
N ILE A 591 2.88 -11.60 -20.96
CA ILE A 591 2.77 -10.40 -20.13
C ILE A 591 2.87 -10.75 -18.64
N VAL A 592 2.14 -11.76 -18.17
CA VAL A 592 2.22 -12.23 -16.77
C VAL A 592 3.63 -12.70 -16.43
N ARG A 593 4.27 -13.47 -17.31
CA ARG A 593 5.65 -13.97 -17.11
C ARG A 593 6.65 -12.81 -17.03
N ARG A 594 6.59 -11.80 -17.92
CA ARG A 594 7.45 -10.60 -17.84
C ARG A 594 7.15 -9.80 -16.58
N THR A 595 5.89 -9.62 -16.21
CA THR A 595 5.49 -8.87 -15.01
C THR A 595 6.02 -9.52 -13.73
N ARG A 596 5.96 -10.86 -13.62
CA ARG A 596 6.57 -11.60 -12.50
C ARG A 596 8.10 -11.50 -12.47
N GLN A 597 8.75 -11.34 -13.62
CA GLN A 597 10.18 -11.07 -13.70
C GLN A 597 10.51 -9.63 -13.24
N VAL A 598 9.75 -8.64 -13.72
CA VAL A 598 9.86 -7.23 -13.34
C VAL A 598 9.64 -7.04 -11.83
N ARG A 599 8.70 -7.77 -11.22
CA ARG A 599 8.49 -7.77 -9.76
C ARG A 599 9.77 -8.17 -9.00
N LYS A 600 10.47 -9.21 -9.46
CA LYS A 600 11.75 -9.65 -8.87
C LYS A 600 12.88 -8.65 -9.11
N GLU A 601 12.94 -8.04 -10.30
CA GLU A 601 13.90 -6.98 -10.63
C GLU A 601 13.69 -5.76 -9.70
N LEU A 602 12.45 -5.30 -9.50
CA LEU A 602 12.10 -4.22 -8.57
C LEU A 602 12.48 -4.58 -7.13
N GLN A 603 12.08 -5.77 -6.66
CA GLN A 603 12.42 -6.25 -5.32
C GLN A 603 13.94 -6.29 -5.09
N SER A 604 14.72 -6.75 -6.08
CA SER A 604 16.18 -6.74 -6.02
C SER A 604 16.73 -5.32 -5.89
N ILE A 605 16.19 -4.35 -6.65
CA ILE A 605 16.58 -2.94 -6.55
C ILE A 605 16.26 -2.38 -5.17
N MET A 606 15.07 -2.64 -4.63
CA MET A 606 14.66 -2.17 -3.30
C MET A 606 15.55 -2.76 -2.20
N TRP A 607 15.85 -4.05 -2.24
CA TRP A 607 16.72 -4.70 -1.26
C TRP A 607 18.16 -4.18 -1.33
N GLU A 608 18.72 -4.06 -2.53
CA GLU A 608 20.09 -3.60 -2.72
C GLU A 608 20.24 -2.12 -2.34
N TYR A 609 19.46 -1.23 -2.94
CA TYR A 609 19.70 0.21 -2.87
C TYR A 609 18.89 0.94 -1.77
N VAL A 610 17.81 0.35 -1.28
CA VAL A 610 16.80 1.00 -0.40
C VAL A 610 16.59 0.23 0.92
N GLY A 611 17.48 -0.71 1.23
CA GLY A 611 17.47 -1.52 2.45
C GLY A 611 17.75 -0.76 3.76
N ILE A 612 18.26 -1.49 4.75
CA ILE A 612 18.48 -1.02 6.14
C ILE A 612 19.49 0.13 6.24
N VAL A 613 20.56 0.08 5.43
CA VAL A 613 21.61 1.11 5.37
C VAL A 613 21.65 1.72 3.98
N ARG A 614 21.58 3.05 3.90
CA ARG A 614 21.37 3.82 2.67
C ARG A 614 22.50 4.81 2.40
N SER A 615 22.53 5.32 1.18
CA SER A 615 23.26 6.53 0.80
C SER A 615 22.56 7.22 -0.37
N THR A 616 22.77 8.52 -0.52
CA THR A 616 22.27 9.36 -1.62
C THR A 616 22.59 8.75 -2.98
N THR A 617 23.82 8.25 -3.16
CA THR A 617 24.25 7.60 -4.40
C THR A 617 23.46 6.32 -4.68
N ARG A 618 23.20 5.48 -3.66
CA ARG A 618 22.38 4.27 -3.81
C ARG A 618 20.93 4.63 -4.12
N LEU A 619 20.36 5.59 -3.41
CA LEU A 619 18.98 6.01 -3.57
C LEU A 619 18.71 6.66 -4.95
N LYS A 620 19.62 7.50 -5.46
CA LYS A 620 19.54 8.04 -6.83
C LYS A 620 19.65 6.94 -7.89
N THR A 621 20.51 5.95 -7.64
CA THR A 621 20.61 4.75 -8.51
C THR A 621 19.31 3.94 -8.49
N ALA A 622 18.65 3.83 -7.33
CA ALA A 622 17.34 3.19 -7.21
C ALA A 622 16.27 3.94 -8.02
N GLU A 623 16.18 5.26 -7.84
CA GLU A 623 15.21 6.12 -8.53
C GLU A 623 15.31 5.96 -10.05
N GLN A 624 16.53 6.07 -10.60
CA GLN A 624 16.80 5.85 -12.02
C GLN A 624 16.41 4.43 -12.47
N LYS A 625 16.91 3.38 -11.79
CA LYS A 625 16.65 1.99 -12.18
C LYS A 625 15.17 1.60 -12.11
N ILE A 626 14.42 2.12 -11.12
CA ILE A 626 12.98 1.89 -10.99
C ILE A 626 12.24 2.57 -12.15
N GLY A 627 12.59 3.83 -12.47
CA GLY A 627 12.01 4.55 -13.61
C GLY A 627 12.26 3.87 -14.96
N GLU A 628 13.50 3.45 -15.22
CA GLU A 628 13.87 2.69 -16.43
C GLU A 628 13.14 1.35 -16.52
N LEU A 629 13.05 0.62 -15.40
CA LEU A 629 12.38 -0.68 -15.32
C LEU A 629 10.88 -0.57 -15.62
N GLU A 630 10.19 0.41 -15.02
CA GLU A 630 8.76 0.69 -15.24
C GLU A 630 8.49 1.06 -16.70
N LEU A 631 9.24 2.01 -17.26
CA LEU A 631 9.12 2.40 -18.67
C LEU A 631 9.36 1.22 -19.62
N SER A 632 10.34 0.35 -19.32
CA SER A 632 10.61 -0.85 -20.12
C SER A 632 9.46 -1.87 -20.07
N TRP A 633 8.77 -1.97 -18.93
CA TRP A 633 7.67 -2.88 -18.70
C TRP A 633 6.39 -2.39 -19.36
N GLU A 634 6.06 -1.11 -19.22
CA GLU A 634 4.92 -0.49 -19.90
C GLU A 634 5.08 -0.52 -21.42
N ALA A 635 6.28 -0.21 -21.94
CA ALA A 635 6.57 -0.32 -23.37
C ALA A 635 6.42 -1.75 -23.89
N TYR A 636 6.86 -2.76 -23.12
CA TYR A 636 6.66 -4.17 -23.47
C TYR A 636 5.18 -4.55 -23.50
N MET A 637 4.38 -4.10 -22.54
CA MET A 637 2.93 -4.34 -22.52
C MET A 637 2.23 -3.68 -23.71
N PHE A 638 2.55 -2.42 -24.00
CA PHE A 638 1.98 -1.68 -25.14
C PHE A 638 2.34 -2.32 -26.48
N GLN A 639 3.58 -2.76 -26.68
CA GLN A 639 4.02 -3.51 -27.88
C GLN A 639 3.27 -4.85 -28.05
N ARG A 640 2.67 -5.37 -26.99
CA ARG A 640 1.83 -6.58 -27.00
C ARG A 640 0.33 -6.29 -27.02
N GLY A 641 -0.05 -5.04 -27.30
CA GLY A 641 -1.44 -4.60 -27.48
C GLY A 641 -2.16 -4.15 -26.21
N TRP A 642 -1.47 -4.05 -25.06
CA TRP A 642 -2.11 -3.58 -23.84
C TRP A 642 -2.49 -2.09 -23.93
N GLU A 643 -3.77 -1.79 -23.81
CA GLU A 643 -4.31 -0.43 -23.84
C GLU A 643 -4.35 0.22 -22.44
N PRO A 644 -4.33 1.56 -22.32
CA PRO A 644 -4.34 2.23 -21.01
C PRO A 644 -5.53 1.86 -20.10
N THR A 645 -6.68 1.59 -20.69
CA THR A 645 -7.93 1.17 -20.02
C THR A 645 -7.94 -0.30 -19.61
N MET A 646 -6.96 -1.10 -20.05
CA MET A 646 -6.90 -2.52 -19.72
C MET A 646 -6.38 -2.76 -18.31
N VAL A 647 -7.01 -3.71 -17.62
CA VAL A 647 -6.73 -4.09 -16.23
C VAL A 647 -6.55 -5.60 -16.07
N GLY A 648 -5.70 -6.00 -15.15
CA GLY A 648 -5.47 -7.40 -14.79
C GLY A 648 -4.63 -7.47 -13.53
N ILE A 649 -4.89 -8.46 -12.67
CA ILE A 649 -4.44 -8.47 -11.27
C ILE A 649 -2.92 -8.26 -11.15
N GLU A 650 -2.08 -9.09 -11.80
CA GLU A 650 -0.63 -8.92 -11.70
C GLU A 650 -0.12 -7.57 -12.26
N ALA A 651 -0.79 -6.99 -13.26
CA ALA A 651 -0.40 -5.70 -13.81
C ALA A 651 -0.79 -4.53 -12.89
N CYS A 652 -1.97 -4.60 -12.27
CA CYS A 652 -2.41 -3.63 -11.28
C CYS A 652 -1.54 -3.70 -10.01
N GLU A 653 -1.23 -4.90 -9.50
CA GLU A 653 -0.27 -5.07 -8.40
C GLU A 653 1.11 -4.50 -8.77
N MET A 654 1.62 -4.73 -9.98
CA MET A 654 2.92 -4.21 -10.39
C MET A 654 2.94 -2.68 -10.43
N ARG A 655 1.88 -2.02 -10.95
CA ARG A 655 1.72 -0.56 -10.89
C ARG A 655 1.69 -0.04 -9.44
N ASN A 656 1.01 -0.76 -8.55
CA ASN A 656 0.94 -0.39 -7.12
C ASN A 656 2.30 -0.53 -6.42
N LEU A 657 3.05 -1.60 -6.71
CA LEU A 657 4.41 -1.81 -6.20
C LEU A 657 5.39 -0.74 -6.71
N PHE A 658 5.34 -0.38 -7.99
CA PHE A 658 6.12 0.72 -8.56
C PHE A 658 5.80 2.06 -7.89
N CYS A 659 4.53 2.38 -7.71
CA CYS A 659 4.08 3.58 -7.00
C CYS A 659 4.63 3.64 -5.58
N CYS A 660 4.46 2.57 -4.79
CA CYS A 660 4.97 2.48 -3.42
C CYS A 660 6.50 2.57 -3.36
N ALA A 661 7.22 1.88 -4.26
CA ALA A 661 8.67 1.92 -4.33
C ALA A 661 9.21 3.33 -4.63
N LYS A 662 8.62 4.03 -5.61
CA LYS A 662 8.95 5.43 -5.92
C LYS A 662 8.71 6.35 -4.72
N LEU A 663 7.56 6.23 -4.05
CA LEU A 663 7.25 7.01 -2.85
C LEU A 663 8.27 6.79 -1.71
N VAL A 664 8.73 5.55 -1.49
CA VAL A 664 9.80 5.23 -0.53
C VAL A 664 11.15 5.83 -0.93
N VAL A 665 11.49 5.80 -2.23
CA VAL A 665 12.80 6.30 -2.72
C VAL A 665 12.87 7.83 -2.73
N SER A 666 11.88 8.51 -3.34
CA SER A 666 11.85 9.98 -3.39
C SER A 666 11.77 10.59 -1.98
N SER A 667 11.09 9.91 -1.05
CA SER A 667 11.19 10.19 0.38
C SER A 667 12.61 10.12 0.91
N ALA A 668 13.26 8.96 0.74
CA ALA A 668 14.57 8.74 1.33
C ALA A 668 15.63 9.69 0.73
N LEU A 669 15.41 10.19 -0.49
CA LEU A 669 16.22 11.23 -1.11
C LEU A 669 15.98 12.63 -0.54
N ALA A 670 14.76 12.93 -0.05
CA ALA A 670 14.43 14.23 0.52
C ALA A 670 14.97 14.42 1.95
N ARG A 671 15.22 13.32 2.69
CA ARG A 671 15.72 13.37 4.07
C ARG A 671 17.25 13.42 4.12
N HIS A 672 17.79 14.49 4.71
CA HIS A 672 19.22 14.69 4.97
C HIS A 672 19.57 14.53 6.46
N GLU A 673 19.01 13.50 7.12
CA GLU A 673 19.35 13.09 8.49
C GLU A 673 19.21 11.57 8.64
N SER A 674 19.79 11.00 9.69
CA SER A 674 19.55 9.61 10.11
C SER A 674 18.74 9.56 11.39
N ARG A 675 17.57 8.95 11.32
CA ARG A 675 16.63 8.84 12.45
C ARG A 675 15.76 7.59 12.33
N GLY A 676 15.71 6.79 13.40
CA GLY A 676 14.91 5.57 13.47
C GLY A 676 15.20 4.62 12.30
N LEU A 677 14.16 4.31 11.51
CA LEU A 677 14.24 3.40 10.36
C LEU A 677 14.85 4.00 9.09
N HIS A 678 15.14 5.30 9.05
CA HIS A 678 15.95 5.90 8.00
C HIS A 678 17.38 6.06 8.52
N TYR A 679 18.32 5.27 7.98
CA TYR A 679 19.74 5.42 8.25
C TYR A 679 20.51 5.58 6.95
N THR A 680 21.13 6.75 6.78
CA THR A 680 21.93 7.12 5.61
C THR A 680 23.34 7.51 6.03
N ILE A 681 24.35 6.90 5.42
CA ILE A 681 25.76 7.13 5.80
C ILE A 681 26.26 8.55 5.45
N ASP A 682 25.58 9.25 4.54
CA ASP A 682 25.95 10.60 4.12
C ASP A 682 25.50 11.66 5.13
N PHE A 683 24.44 11.37 5.89
CA PHE A 683 23.87 12.23 6.92
C PHE A 683 23.63 11.38 8.20
N PRO A 684 24.69 11.00 8.93
CA PRO A 684 24.60 10.05 10.03
C PRO A 684 23.98 10.63 11.32
N ASN A 685 23.84 11.95 11.39
CA ASN A 685 23.32 12.67 12.56
C ASN A 685 21.82 13.00 12.40
N VAL A 686 21.19 13.30 13.52
CA VAL A 686 19.82 13.84 13.62
C VAL A 686 19.87 15.36 13.41
N GLU A 687 18.94 15.93 12.65
CA GLU A 687 18.78 17.39 12.56
C GLU A 687 17.73 17.91 13.56
N GLU A 688 18.16 18.79 14.48
CA GLU A 688 17.30 19.35 15.53
C GLU A 688 16.15 20.23 14.97
N SER A 689 16.37 20.84 13.81
CA SER A 689 15.38 21.63 13.06
C SER A 689 14.17 20.81 12.60
N MET A 690 14.33 19.48 12.45
CA MET A 690 13.28 18.55 12.02
C MET A 690 12.54 17.89 13.20
N SER A 691 13.10 17.92 14.42
CA SER A 691 12.46 17.43 15.64
C SER A 691 11.53 18.46 16.28
N GLY A 692 10.49 18.86 15.55
CA GLY A 692 9.54 19.92 15.93
C GLY A 692 8.60 19.63 17.11
N GLY A 693 9.12 19.15 18.23
CA GLY A 693 8.41 19.13 19.52
C GLY A 693 8.33 20.53 20.12
N VAL A 694 7.15 20.92 20.63
CA VAL A 694 6.91 22.28 21.15
C VAL A 694 7.51 22.41 22.55
N GLY A 695 8.78 22.83 22.62
CA GLY A 695 9.42 23.21 23.87
C GLY A 695 8.69 24.37 24.55
N GLY A 696 8.05 24.09 25.69
CA GLY A 696 7.32 25.07 26.48
C GLY A 696 8.24 26.14 27.08
N GLY A 697 8.29 27.32 26.46
CA GLY A 697 8.99 28.50 26.97
C GLY A 697 8.19 29.77 26.68
N GLY A 698 7.75 30.45 27.74
CA GLY A 698 6.98 31.70 27.61
C GLY A 698 7.80 32.83 27.02
N GLY A 699 7.71 33.04 25.70
CA GLY A 699 8.38 34.12 24.98
C GLY A 699 7.56 34.56 23.77
N SER A 700 7.43 35.87 23.56
CA SER A 700 6.58 36.47 22.52
C SER A 700 6.91 35.96 21.11
N SER A 701 5.91 35.44 20.41
CA SER A 701 6.06 34.92 19.04
C SER A 701 6.60 35.98 18.08
N LYS A 702 7.82 35.76 17.57
CA LYS A 702 8.24 36.24 16.26
C LYS A 702 8.31 35.05 15.32
N ARG A 703 7.34 34.93 14.41
CA ARG A 703 7.37 33.94 13.33
C ARG A 703 8.60 34.20 12.45
N GLY A 704 9.47 33.21 12.30
CA GLY A 704 10.53 33.27 11.29
C GLY A 704 9.92 33.32 9.89
N LYS A 705 10.29 34.30 9.08
CA LYS A 705 10.03 34.27 7.64
C LYS A 705 11.00 33.27 7.00
N CYS A 706 10.53 32.51 6.02
CA CYS A 706 11.41 31.75 5.14
C CYS A 706 12.05 32.74 4.16
N GLU A 707 13.36 33.01 4.30
CA GLU A 707 14.09 33.93 3.43
C GLU A 707 14.70 33.18 2.25
N PHE A 708 13.99 33.19 1.12
CA PHE A 708 14.57 32.77 -0.15
C PHE A 708 15.48 33.89 -0.68
N PRO A 709 16.75 33.63 -1.05
CA PRO A 709 17.67 34.69 -1.43
C PRO A 709 17.53 35.16 -2.89
N ALA A 710 17.01 34.31 -3.78
CA ALA A 710 16.86 34.59 -5.22
C ALA A 710 15.82 33.69 -5.89
N ILE A 711 15.25 34.13 -7.02
CA ILE A 711 14.24 33.38 -7.80
C ILE A 711 14.55 33.37 -9.30
N PHE A 712 14.63 32.17 -9.90
CA PHE A 712 14.99 31.98 -11.31
C PHE A 712 13.83 31.34 -12.08
N ASN A 713 13.32 31.99 -13.12
CA ASN A 713 12.16 31.52 -13.88
C ASN A 713 12.56 30.98 -15.27
N PHE A 714 11.96 29.85 -15.65
CA PHE A 714 12.14 29.17 -16.95
C PHE A 714 10.78 28.60 -17.38
N GLY A 715 10.41 28.68 -18.65
CA GLY A 715 9.07 28.27 -19.11
C GLY A 715 8.71 28.82 -20.49
N ASP A 716 7.61 28.32 -21.06
CA ASP A 716 7.07 28.86 -22.32
C ASP A 716 6.31 30.18 -22.08
N SER A 717 5.94 30.90 -23.15
CA SER A 717 5.25 32.19 -23.00
C SER A 717 3.88 32.08 -22.32
N ASN A 718 3.21 30.92 -22.37
CA ASN A 718 1.95 30.69 -21.69
C ASN A 718 2.11 30.67 -20.15
N SER A 719 3.31 30.35 -19.66
CA SER A 719 3.67 30.43 -18.24
C SER A 719 3.89 31.88 -17.76
N ASP A 720 4.18 32.80 -18.68
CA ASP A 720 4.49 34.22 -18.39
C ASP A 720 3.30 35.16 -18.69
N THR A 721 2.46 34.88 -19.69
CA THR A 721 1.30 35.73 -20.04
C THR A 721 0.01 35.26 -19.36
N GLY A 722 -0.54 36.06 -18.44
CA GLY A 722 -1.71 35.72 -17.60
C GLY A 722 -3.04 35.46 -18.32
N ALA A 723 -3.08 35.50 -19.66
CA ALA A 723 -4.24 35.14 -20.47
C ALA A 723 -3.81 34.53 -21.82
N GLY A 724 -4.49 33.45 -22.24
CA GLY A 724 -4.31 32.80 -23.55
C GLY A 724 -4.88 33.59 -24.74
N SER A 725 -4.76 34.93 -24.73
CA SER A 725 -5.40 35.83 -25.71
C SER A 725 -4.41 36.49 -26.68
N ALA A 726 -3.12 36.15 -26.63
CA ALA A 726 -2.08 36.71 -27.51
C ALA A 726 -2.14 36.26 -28.99
N ALA A 727 -3.30 35.75 -29.44
CA ALA A 727 -3.55 35.38 -30.83
C ALA A 727 -4.22 36.51 -31.65
N PHE A 728 -4.87 37.51 -31.01
CA PHE A 728 -5.63 38.54 -31.71
C PHE A 728 -5.63 39.91 -31.01
N GLY A 729 -5.07 40.94 -31.65
CA GLY A 729 -5.31 42.37 -31.34
C GLY A 729 -4.15 43.14 -30.71
N GLU A 730 -4.08 44.46 -30.99
CA GLU A 730 -3.27 45.41 -30.22
C GLU A 730 -3.93 45.64 -28.85
N ILE A 731 -3.10 45.89 -27.83
CA ILE A 731 -3.53 46.11 -26.44
C ILE A 731 -3.14 47.55 -26.04
N ASP A 732 -4.10 48.34 -25.59
CA ASP A 732 -3.91 49.74 -25.18
C ASP A 732 -3.32 49.90 -23.78
N GLU A 733 -2.45 50.89 -23.61
CA GLU A 733 -1.82 51.25 -22.33
C GLU A 733 -2.89 51.59 -21.26
N PRO A 734 -2.74 51.12 -20.00
CA PRO A 734 -1.54 50.56 -19.40
C PRO A 734 -1.35 49.04 -19.63
N ASN A 735 -2.31 48.36 -20.23
CA ASN A 735 -2.16 46.96 -20.57
C ASN A 735 -1.11 46.85 -21.70
N GLY A 736 -0.23 45.85 -21.64
CA GLY A 736 0.92 45.77 -22.56
C GLY A 736 2.20 46.46 -22.06
N MET A 737 2.26 46.96 -20.83
CA MET A 737 3.48 47.49 -20.19
C MET A 737 3.85 46.68 -18.95
N ASN A 738 5.12 46.33 -18.77
CA ASN A 738 5.59 45.75 -17.49
C ASN A 738 5.81 46.84 -16.42
N PHE A 739 6.09 46.43 -15.18
CA PHE A 739 6.37 47.33 -14.04
C PHE A 739 7.53 48.33 -14.26
N HIS A 740 8.36 48.11 -15.29
CA HIS A 740 9.46 48.99 -15.71
C HIS A 740 9.13 49.82 -16.97
N LEU A 741 7.85 49.96 -17.32
CA LEU A 741 7.35 50.73 -18.49
C LEU A 741 7.94 50.26 -19.83
N ARG A 742 8.17 48.95 -19.99
CA ARG A 742 8.58 48.34 -21.27
C ARG A 742 7.43 47.56 -21.91
N LYS A 743 7.23 47.74 -23.21
CA LYS A 743 6.17 47.08 -23.99
C LYS A 743 6.32 45.55 -24.01
N ARG A 744 5.20 44.84 -23.82
CA ARG A 744 5.06 43.37 -23.86
C ARG A 744 3.67 42.97 -24.35
N SER A 745 3.51 41.74 -24.83
CA SER A 745 2.22 41.16 -25.22
C SER A 745 1.48 40.51 -24.03
N SER A 746 1.31 41.24 -22.91
CA SER A 746 0.56 40.77 -21.73
C SER A 746 -0.09 41.93 -20.94
N ASP A 747 -1.01 41.59 -20.04
CA ASP A 747 -1.77 42.50 -19.16
C ASP A 747 -0.95 43.14 -18.01
N GLY A 748 0.39 43.09 -18.10
CA GLY A 748 1.30 43.93 -17.30
C GLY A 748 1.75 43.39 -15.95
N ARG A 749 1.22 42.25 -15.47
CA ARG A 749 1.77 41.51 -14.31
C ARG A 749 2.04 40.05 -14.68
N LEU A 750 3.25 39.56 -14.40
CA LEU A 750 3.60 38.15 -14.57
C LEU A 750 3.25 37.37 -13.30
N ILE A 751 2.98 36.06 -13.42
CA ILE A 751 2.82 35.17 -12.27
C ILE A 751 4.05 35.21 -11.35
N ILE A 752 5.26 35.34 -11.93
CA ILE A 752 6.52 35.44 -11.18
C ILE A 752 6.63 36.72 -10.34
N ASP A 753 5.95 37.81 -10.73
CA ASP A 753 5.96 39.06 -9.97
C ASP A 753 5.20 38.89 -8.65
N PHE A 754 4.07 38.16 -8.66
CA PHE A 754 3.34 37.81 -7.43
C PHE A 754 4.18 36.93 -6.50
N PHE A 755 5.00 36.02 -7.03
CA PHE A 755 5.93 35.24 -6.21
C PHE A 755 7.03 36.13 -5.61
N ALA A 756 7.62 37.05 -6.38
CA ALA A 756 8.60 38.00 -5.86
C ALA A 756 8.00 38.86 -4.72
N GLU A 757 6.81 39.44 -4.95
CA GLU A 757 6.08 40.26 -3.97
C GLU A 757 5.77 39.47 -2.68
N LYS A 758 5.31 38.21 -2.79
CA LYS A 758 4.97 37.36 -1.63
C LYS A 758 6.18 36.83 -0.86
N LEU A 759 7.30 36.60 -1.55
CA LEU A 759 8.55 36.15 -0.92
C LEU A 759 9.41 37.32 -0.41
N GLY A 760 9.03 38.58 -0.69
CA GLY A 760 9.79 39.76 -0.30
C GLY A 760 11.04 40.00 -1.15
N LEU A 761 11.08 39.43 -2.35
CA LEU A 761 12.14 39.59 -3.34
C LEU A 761 11.84 40.74 -4.30
N PRO A 762 12.86 41.40 -4.87
CA PRO A 762 12.66 42.36 -5.95
C PRO A 762 12.13 41.66 -7.22
N TYR A 763 11.37 42.40 -8.03
CA TYR A 763 10.89 41.92 -9.33
C TYR A 763 12.05 41.59 -10.29
N LEU A 764 11.80 40.68 -11.22
CA LEU A 764 12.83 40.10 -12.07
C LEU A 764 13.01 40.85 -13.40
N ASP A 765 14.26 41.24 -13.69
CA ASP A 765 14.66 41.75 -15.00
C ASP A 765 14.63 40.65 -16.09
N ALA A 766 14.48 41.08 -17.34
CA ALA A 766 14.62 40.21 -18.52
C ALA A 766 16.10 40.08 -18.95
N PRO A 767 16.54 38.93 -19.51
CA PRO A 767 17.96 38.58 -19.51
C PRO A 767 18.84 39.35 -20.53
N LEU A 768 18.21 40.00 -21.51
CA LEU A 768 18.84 40.35 -22.79
C LEU A 768 19.02 41.85 -23.07
N ASP A 769 18.76 42.74 -22.11
CA ASP A 769 18.73 44.20 -22.37
C ASP A 769 19.55 45.09 -21.43
N THR A 770 20.27 44.50 -20.48
CA THR A 770 20.96 45.27 -19.42
C THR A 770 22.37 44.73 -19.20
N ILE A 771 23.33 45.35 -19.89
CA ILE A 771 24.74 45.20 -19.55
C ILE A 771 24.93 45.74 -18.12
N GLY A 772 25.23 44.85 -17.16
CA GLY A 772 25.47 45.20 -15.76
C GLY A 772 24.39 44.82 -14.74
N THR A 773 23.33 44.07 -15.12
CA THR A 773 22.35 43.58 -14.12
C THR A 773 22.90 42.46 -13.23
N SER A 774 22.51 42.48 -11.95
CA SER A 774 23.00 41.56 -10.91
C SER A 774 21.99 40.48 -10.57
N PHE A 775 22.42 39.21 -10.62
CA PHE A 775 21.60 38.04 -10.31
C PHE A 775 21.46 37.75 -8.80
N LYS A 776 21.89 38.69 -7.93
CA LYS A 776 21.87 38.52 -6.47
C LYS A 776 20.48 38.10 -5.93
N HIS A 777 19.42 38.45 -6.64
CA HIS A 777 18.04 38.18 -6.26
C HIS A 777 17.24 37.38 -7.32
N GLY A 778 17.88 36.89 -8.39
CA GLY A 778 17.23 36.08 -9.44
C GLY A 778 17.18 36.70 -10.84
N ALA A 779 16.46 36.05 -11.77
CA ALA A 779 16.17 36.53 -13.15
C ALA A 779 15.10 35.69 -13.88
N ASN A 780 14.41 36.28 -14.86
CA ASN A 780 13.39 35.58 -15.67
C ASN A 780 13.87 35.24 -17.09
N PHE A 781 14.05 33.95 -17.39
CA PHE A 781 14.46 33.42 -18.71
C PHE A 781 13.29 32.90 -19.58
N ALA A 782 12.04 32.93 -19.09
CA ALA A 782 10.87 32.48 -19.85
C ALA A 782 10.41 33.48 -20.94
N VAL A 783 11.07 34.64 -21.05
CA VAL A 783 10.60 35.80 -21.82
C VAL A 783 10.92 35.70 -23.33
N GLY A 784 10.40 34.68 -24.01
CA GLY A 784 10.48 34.57 -25.47
C GLY A 784 9.70 35.66 -26.24
N GLY A 785 8.76 36.35 -25.58
CA GLY A 785 7.83 37.28 -26.22
C GLY A 785 8.19 38.78 -26.17
N SER A 786 9.17 39.23 -25.36
CA SER A 786 9.41 40.68 -25.18
C SER A 786 10.45 41.31 -26.10
N LYS A 787 10.96 40.58 -27.09
CA LYS A 787 11.86 41.10 -28.13
C LYS A 787 11.64 40.39 -29.47
N ILE A 788 10.72 40.91 -30.29
CA ILE A 788 10.76 40.65 -31.73
C ILE A 788 11.94 41.44 -32.31
N SER A 789 13.12 40.82 -32.34
CA SER A 789 14.21 41.27 -33.21
C SER A 789 13.87 40.82 -34.64
N PRO A 790 13.90 41.69 -35.67
CA PRO A 790 13.54 41.33 -37.04
C PRO A 790 14.41 40.21 -37.66
N ILE A 791 15.52 39.84 -37.02
CA ILE A 791 16.56 38.96 -37.56
C ILE A 791 16.24 37.45 -37.33
N VAL A 792 15.34 37.09 -36.41
CA VAL A 792 15.11 35.67 -36.02
C VAL A 792 14.08 34.94 -36.91
N LEU A 793 13.54 35.59 -37.95
CA LEU A 793 12.62 34.98 -38.91
C LEU A 793 13.28 34.09 -39.99
N VAL A 794 14.59 33.82 -39.87
CA VAL A 794 15.34 32.97 -40.80
C VAL A 794 16.10 31.88 -40.03
N GLY A 795 15.42 30.77 -39.71
CA GLY A 795 16.08 29.52 -39.25
C GLY A 795 15.47 28.82 -38.03
N SER A 796 14.33 28.15 -38.22
CA SER A 796 13.90 26.90 -37.53
C SER A 796 14.16 26.69 -36.02
N MET A 797 14.27 27.71 -35.18
CA MET A 797 14.18 27.58 -33.72
C MET A 797 13.08 28.48 -33.16
N ILE A 798 12.04 27.85 -32.62
CA ILE A 798 10.98 28.52 -31.86
C ILE A 798 11.53 28.80 -30.45
N PRO A 799 11.50 30.04 -29.92
CA PRO A 799 12.11 30.41 -28.63
C PRO A 799 11.38 29.84 -27.38
N LEU A 800 10.41 28.95 -27.58
CA LEU A 800 9.60 28.29 -26.55
C LEU A 800 10.23 26.97 -26.05
N HIS A 801 11.38 26.56 -26.61
CA HIS A 801 12.02 25.29 -26.25
C HIS A 801 12.97 25.46 -25.06
N LEU A 802 12.74 24.72 -23.96
CA LEU A 802 13.53 24.77 -22.72
C LEU A 802 15.05 24.69 -22.95
N GLY A 803 15.50 23.88 -23.92
CA GLY A 803 16.92 23.77 -24.27
C GLY A 803 17.56 25.07 -24.77
N ALA A 804 16.79 25.98 -25.39
CA ALA A 804 17.29 27.28 -25.80
C ALA A 804 17.48 28.21 -24.59
N GLN A 805 16.52 28.24 -23.67
CA GLN A 805 16.57 29.04 -22.43
C GLN A 805 17.72 28.60 -21.51
N VAL A 806 17.94 27.28 -21.41
CA VAL A 806 19.11 26.71 -20.71
C VAL A 806 20.42 27.11 -21.41
N SER A 807 20.46 27.15 -22.74
CA SER A 807 21.63 27.60 -23.50
C SER A 807 21.92 29.10 -23.27
N GLU A 808 20.89 29.96 -23.25
CA GLU A 808 21.04 31.39 -22.92
C GLU A 808 21.56 31.60 -21.50
N PHE A 809 20.99 30.89 -20.51
CA PHE A 809 21.49 30.89 -19.13
C PHE A 809 22.97 30.50 -19.06
N LEU A 810 23.39 29.45 -19.77
CA LEU A 810 24.78 28.99 -19.80
C LEU A 810 25.72 29.98 -20.50
N GLN A 811 25.30 30.58 -21.64
CA GLN A 811 26.08 31.62 -22.31
C GLN A 811 26.23 32.87 -21.45
N PHE A 812 25.15 33.33 -20.80
CA PHE A 812 25.19 34.52 -19.96
C PHE A 812 26.01 34.30 -18.68
N LYS A 813 25.85 33.13 -18.03
CA LYS A 813 26.70 32.70 -16.90
C LYS A 813 28.18 32.76 -17.28
N SER A 814 28.53 32.25 -18.46
CA SER A 814 29.91 32.27 -18.97
C SER A 814 30.44 33.69 -19.21
N ARG A 815 29.64 34.59 -19.79
CA ARG A 815 29.99 36.01 -19.96
C ARG A 815 30.15 36.75 -18.62
N THR A 816 29.31 36.43 -17.64
CA THR A 816 29.37 37.05 -16.29
C THR A 816 30.64 36.64 -15.55
N ILE A 817 31.02 35.36 -15.63
CA ILE A 817 32.28 34.85 -15.07
C ILE A 817 33.47 35.57 -15.73
N ALA A 818 33.48 35.69 -17.07
CA ALA A 818 34.53 36.41 -17.79
C ALA A 818 34.65 37.89 -17.38
N LEU A 819 33.52 38.59 -17.16
CA LEU A 819 33.52 39.97 -16.66
C LEU A 819 33.99 40.08 -15.20
N SER A 820 33.66 39.11 -14.35
CA SER A 820 34.12 39.09 -12.94
C SER A 820 35.64 38.91 -12.79
N HIS A 821 36.30 38.30 -13.79
CA HIS A 821 37.77 38.20 -13.85
C HIS A 821 38.47 39.45 -14.40
N HIS A 822 37.73 40.48 -14.83
CA HIS A 822 38.29 41.71 -15.39
C HIS A 822 38.27 42.94 -14.47
N HIS A 823 37.89 42.79 -13.19
CA HIS A 823 38.17 43.82 -12.19
C HIS A 823 39.58 43.63 -11.61
N PRO A 824 40.54 44.56 -11.86
CA PRO A 824 41.79 44.55 -11.12
C PRO A 824 41.52 44.89 -9.66
N SER A 825 42.18 44.15 -8.77
CA SER A 825 42.13 44.34 -7.33
C SER A 825 42.59 45.74 -6.93
N ASN A 826 41.67 46.58 -6.46
CA ASN A 826 41.96 47.76 -5.66
C ASN A 826 41.19 47.65 -4.34
N THR A 827 41.94 47.36 -3.28
CA THR A 827 41.89 47.93 -1.92
C THR A 827 40.57 48.59 -1.45
N SER A 828 40.09 48.33 -0.23
CA SER A 828 40.76 47.84 0.99
C SER A 828 39.79 47.20 1.97
#